data_AF-A0A081NHX7-F1
#
_entry.id   AF-A0A081NHX7-F1
#
_cell.length_a   1.000
_cell.length_b   1.000
_cell.length_c   1.000
_cell.angle_alpha   90.00
_cell.angle_beta   90.00
_cell.angle_gamma   90.00
#
_symmetry.space_group_name_H-M   'P 1'
#
loop_
_entity.id
_entity.type
_entity.pdbx_description
1 polymer ?
#
loop_
_entity_poly.entity_id
_entity_poly.type
_entity_poly.pdbx_seq_one_letter_code
_entity_poly.pdbx_strand_id
1 'polypeptide(L)'
;MTEPTTHHTLFGCLVTWTENSFNGYNGLRQANETFIKAIIRYSRFDELHLFLHEGQIAAFRQDWKPYLSQYGSGKSISILPVHELPDCLQNNGYTVFHSGDPYISDLASLRERHAFKVFPITGRAHSLSDDVRLSRVRDLIFSPLKPCDSIICSSSAQKTVMKRLLSSASASVSDTVGVAVPYRGQVSLIPLGIEPACLEADGHEPAASPKDKVPSILCLGRLSAADKMDLHPLLLALNDLLEEGVVPKFQLVIAGAGDASSEYVRSLLAQAYEFNLEDCIRFELSVDDEKRKQLLLEADVFVSLADNVQESFGLAPLEAMKAGIPVILSDWNGYRDLIVSGQEGYLIKTASADNDVISRSLSLVSKAQAQLIQAQGVVVDIEALKKALSSLLLDEVTRKEMSRAAVQRVNEVFSWPLLIDQYHTLVEELGQQASRIRHHQGREVGMPYRDVFGHYATTALGRDDSLVATDRGFRVLLMSEKGFFFSQLSHLLDKNSIRDVIRKLVTPEKVCDLEKMFPDKEQLFFLLSWMLKYQLIEFASEIKDVVACLNRLPEWFRAEKQCKVEGLVFPEQLRSVWIKPFIHQFVQLCQSHSVGVDGSDGGLMQSIAQAGLEWMDDRLLQAIGWFAEDCDLTSYGEVLKLLESRGVQTLVDSYPHWYRNSQKEFIQQLRLIRTLLRRVKQDLSEINHQFFSQSTEPATGLVSIKNMKMDHGAPVFRLLFNNGESLVYKLRDLSIDQLLVGEKGSMAQSLNGWLKDGDALGVFKILCKPSYGYVEFIEPESVAGVSDLETYHRRLGVAGGFCLMAGQADLHSKNLLVHGNKPYLVDTETALHSAVIMQLEKELQNPELGFLRGMQESSLGQIGLMKIWENFQVFQTRYSSVKLENGELVVEEPQQVSAFLDHMLVDSDRHSLDGRQPPLAALYAKAFVEGFHSSVSAISQNSDVWCDSLRLMRGCEVRHQPRWNLSDARKQFRDLYVVKEFQGISRARIQGYFLRMARRITLGGEVSQRWLDIPWQESVSELAESVAEGWMALEQRGFVRKLGEPGVYVQQYDGALHEIRADYFSVDTIEKQVELISSLSNEGLRDHFLSAYQQMIEDWFGQHLNAGEGMPEELRQAVLEMRVTKG
;
A
#
# COMPACT_ATOMS: atom_id res chain seq x y z
N MET A 1 32.24 -76.96 43.34
CA MET A 1 32.25 -75.48 43.37
C MET A 1 31.93 -75.01 41.96
N THR A 2 30.87 -74.22 41.80
CA THR A 2 30.65 -73.39 40.62
C THR A 2 30.90 -71.96 41.06
N GLU A 3 31.74 -71.23 40.34
CA GLU A 3 32.10 -69.86 40.68
C GLU A 3 30.87 -68.94 40.59
N PRO A 4 30.77 -67.88 41.41
CA PRO A 4 29.89 -66.78 41.10
C PRO A 4 30.45 -66.10 39.85
N THR A 5 29.87 -66.39 38.69
CA THR A 5 30.26 -65.71 37.44
C THR A 5 29.96 -64.23 37.58
N THR A 6 31.00 -63.43 37.83
CA THR A 6 30.96 -61.97 37.76
C THR A 6 30.62 -61.59 36.33
N HIS A 7 29.33 -61.40 36.06
CA HIS A 7 28.84 -61.00 34.74
C HIS A 7 29.32 -59.57 34.45
N HIS A 8 30.40 -59.45 33.68
CA HIS A 8 30.90 -58.17 33.17
C HIS A 8 29.75 -57.39 32.50
N THR A 9 29.41 -56.22 33.04
CA THR A 9 28.23 -55.46 32.62
C THR A 9 28.60 -54.28 31.72
N LEU A 10 28.09 -54.33 30.48
CA LEU A 10 28.38 -53.39 29.41
C LEU A 10 27.14 -52.57 29.05
N PHE A 11 27.22 -51.25 29.23
CA PHE A 11 26.18 -50.27 28.88
C PHE A 11 26.52 -49.55 27.58
N GLY A 12 25.65 -49.63 26.56
CA GLY A 12 25.77 -48.83 25.33
C GLY A 12 24.84 -47.61 25.36
N CYS A 13 25.25 -46.48 24.77
CA CYS A 13 24.37 -45.32 24.62
C CYS A 13 24.65 -44.53 23.33
N LEU A 14 23.60 -44.15 22.61
CA LEU A 14 23.65 -43.05 21.64
C LEU A 14 23.62 -41.74 22.43
N VAL A 15 24.64 -40.89 22.29
CA VAL A 15 24.78 -39.66 23.08
C VAL A 15 24.39 -38.44 22.25
N THR A 16 23.21 -37.88 22.55
CA THR A 16 22.71 -36.64 21.92
C THR A 16 23.40 -35.41 22.52
N TRP A 17 24.57 -35.06 21.98
CA TRP A 17 25.39 -33.93 22.44
C TRP A 17 25.77 -33.00 21.28
N THR A 18 26.12 -31.76 21.61
CA THR A 18 26.57 -30.72 20.69
C THR A 18 27.60 -29.83 21.39
N GLU A 19 28.56 -29.28 20.65
CA GLU A 19 29.55 -28.34 21.19
C GLU A 19 28.88 -27.08 21.77
N ASN A 20 29.54 -26.44 22.75
CA ASN A 20 29.02 -25.29 23.48
C ASN A 20 29.17 -23.96 22.72
N SER A 21 28.84 -23.95 21.43
CA SER A 21 28.84 -22.75 20.55
C SER A 21 27.51 -22.00 20.50
N PHE A 22 26.44 -22.54 21.10
CA PHE A 22 25.13 -21.89 21.24
C PHE A 22 24.66 -21.84 22.70
N ASN A 23 24.52 -20.63 23.23
CA ASN A 23 23.87 -20.37 24.52
C ASN A 23 22.34 -20.53 24.37
N GLY A 24 21.83 -21.74 24.61
CA GLY A 24 20.39 -22.02 24.55
C GLY A 24 19.99 -23.21 25.40
N TYR A 25 18.98 -23.03 26.25
CA TYR A 25 18.42 -24.10 27.09
C TYR A 25 17.56 -25.04 26.25
N ASN A 26 17.88 -26.34 26.28
CA ASN A 26 17.15 -27.38 25.58
C ASN A 26 16.82 -28.50 26.58
N GLY A 27 15.54 -28.68 26.90
CA GLY A 27 15.09 -29.64 27.92
C GLY A 27 15.39 -31.10 27.58
N LEU A 28 15.35 -31.48 26.30
CA LEU A 28 15.74 -32.83 25.84
C LEU A 28 17.25 -33.04 26.02
N ARG A 29 18.07 -32.08 25.58
CA ARG A 29 19.53 -32.08 25.80
C ARG A 29 19.84 -32.19 27.29
N GLN A 30 19.23 -31.34 28.13
CA GLN A 30 19.51 -31.32 29.56
C GLN A 30 19.03 -32.60 30.27
N ALA A 31 17.88 -33.16 29.90
CA ALA A 31 17.40 -34.43 30.46
C ALA A 31 18.31 -35.61 30.08
N ASN A 32 18.80 -35.66 28.84
CA ASN A 32 19.74 -36.70 28.40
C ASN A 32 21.13 -36.51 29.03
N GLU A 33 21.61 -35.27 29.11
CA GLU A 33 22.89 -34.93 29.71
C GLU A 33 22.91 -35.22 31.23
N THR A 34 21.86 -34.84 31.96
CA THR A 34 21.73 -35.16 33.39
C THR A 34 21.55 -36.67 33.62
N PHE A 35 20.81 -37.37 32.76
CA PHE A 35 20.68 -38.83 32.83
C PHE A 35 22.02 -39.55 32.59
N ILE A 36 22.80 -39.17 31.56
CA ILE A 36 24.12 -39.77 31.29
C ILE A 36 25.10 -39.46 32.44
N LYS A 37 25.11 -38.22 32.96
CA LYS A 37 25.87 -37.84 34.17
C LYS A 37 25.50 -38.73 35.35
N ALA A 38 24.20 -38.93 35.60
CA ALA A 38 23.71 -39.79 36.67
C ALA A 38 24.07 -41.28 36.48
N ILE A 39 24.04 -41.81 35.25
CA ILE A 39 24.50 -43.17 34.95
C ILE A 39 26.00 -43.30 35.23
N ILE A 40 26.84 -42.36 34.80
CA ILE A 40 28.29 -42.41 35.10
C ILE A 40 28.53 -42.40 36.61
N ARG A 41 27.84 -41.53 37.36
CA ARG A 41 28.10 -41.27 38.78
C ARG A 41 27.47 -42.27 39.75
N TYR A 42 26.31 -42.85 39.42
CA TYR A 42 25.52 -43.66 40.35
C TYR A 42 25.26 -45.11 39.89
N SER A 43 25.61 -45.49 38.65
CA SER A 43 25.33 -46.85 38.17
C SER A 43 26.31 -47.91 38.67
N ARG A 44 25.87 -49.17 38.63
CA ARG A 44 26.67 -50.38 38.91
C ARG A 44 27.31 -51.02 37.65
N PHE A 45 27.30 -50.35 36.49
CA PHE A 45 27.92 -50.89 35.27
C PHE A 45 29.45 -50.88 35.32
N ASP A 46 30.10 -51.93 34.82
CA ASP A 46 31.57 -52.07 34.78
C ASP A 46 32.17 -51.33 33.56
N GLU A 47 31.47 -51.37 32.43
CA GLU A 47 31.92 -50.80 31.16
C GLU A 47 30.82 -50.00 30.43
N LEU A 48 31.21 -48.91 29.78
CA LEU A 48 30.31 -47.98 29.10
C LEU A 48 30.84 -47.61 27.71
N HIS A 49 30.04 -47.84 26.66
CA HIS A 49 30.29 -47.39 25.30
C HIS A 49 29.38 -46.22 24.94
N LEU A 50 29.97 -45.04 24.73
CA LEU A 50 29.29 -43.79 24.41
C LEU A 50 29.52 -43.44 22.93
N PHE A 51 28.47 -43.48 22.12
CA PHE A 51 28.55 -43.25 20.68
C PHE A 51 28.15 -41.82 20.31
N LEU A 52 29.02 -41.11 19.58
CA LEU A 52 28.82 -39.73 19.12
C LEU A 52 29.10 -39.57 17.61
N HIS A 53 28.68 -38.45 17.00
CA HIS A 53 29.15 -38.11 15.67
C HIS A 53 30.67 -37.84 15.70
N GLU A 54 31.40 -38.31 14.68
CA GLU A 54 32.87 -38.35 14.69
C GLU A 54 33.52 -36.99 14.97
N GLY A 55 33.07 -35.94 14.28
CA GLY A 55 33.52 -34.56 14.49
C GLY A 55 33.23 -33.97 15.87
N GLN A 56 32.44 -34.64 16.72
CA GLN A 56 32.13 -34.19 18.09
C GLN A 56 33.02 -34.86 19.16
N ILE A 57 33.72 -35.96 18.83
CA ILE A 57 34.41 -36.81 19.82
C ILE A 57 35.51 -36.05 20.56
N ALA A 58 36.28 -35.21 19.85
CA ALA A 58 37.38 -34.46 20.45
C ALA A 58 36.88 -33.47 21.51
N ALA A 59 35.88 -32.65 21.18
CA ALA A 59 35.30 -31.69 22.10
C ALA A 59 34.51 -32.37 23.23
N PHE A 60 33.75 -33.43 22.98
CA PHE A 60 33.08 -34.21 24.03
C PHE A 60 34.09 -34.78 25.04
N ARG A 61 35.20 -35.37 24.56
CA ARG A 61 36.30 -35.87 25.41
C ARG A 61 36.98 -34.77 26.21
N GLN A 62 36.99 -33.52 25.72
CA GLN A 62 37.50 -32.35 26.45
C GLN A 62 36.52 -31.87 27.52
N ASP A 63 35.28 -31.56 27.14
CA ASP A 63 34.26 -30.98 28.03
C ASP A 63 33.87 -31.94 29.17
N TRP A 64 33.80 -33.25 28.90
CA TRP A 64 33.46 -34.26 29.91
C TRP A 64 34.67 -34.74 30.72
N LYS A 65 35.91 -34.34 30.36
CA LYS A 65 37.14 -34.78 31.05
C LYS A 65 37.10 -34.59 32.57
N PRO A 66 36.62 -33.46 33.14
CA PRO A 66 36.57 -33.29 34.59
C PRO A 66 35.56 -34.25 35.24
N TYR A 67 34.38 -34.41 34.64
CA TYR A 67 33.31 -35.27 35.16
C TYR A 67 33.69 -36.75 35.11
N LEU A 68 34.26 -37.20 33.99
CA LEU A 68 34.76 -38.57 33.81
C LEU A 68 35.92 -38.88 34.76
N SER A 69 36.82 -37.92 35.00
CA SER A 69 37.91 -38.09 35.97
C SER A 69 37.41 -38.16 37.42
N GLN A 70 36.36 -37.41 37.76
CA GLN A 70 35.81 -37.35 39.12
C GLN A 70 34.89 -38.54 39.46
N TYR A 71 34.09 -39.02 38.50
CA TYR A 71 33.01 -39.99 38.75
C TYR A 71 33.11 -41.29 37.93
N GLY A 72 33.94 -41.34 36.89
CA GLY A 72 34.10 -42.50 36.01
C GLY A 72 35.29 -43.41 36.35
N SER A 73 36.12 -43.06 37.33
CA SER A 73 37.43 -43.69 37.59
C SER A 73 37.41 -45.17 37.99
N GLY A 74 36.24 -45.71 38.37
CA GLY A 74 36.05 -47.14 38.66
C GLY A 74 35.43 -47.94 37.50
N LYS A 75 35.39 -47.39 36.28
CA LYS A 75 34.66 -47.95 35.12
C LYS A 75 35.52 -47.88 33.85
N SER A 76 35.38 -48.86 32.96
CA SER A 76 35.88 -48.74 31.59
C SER A 76 34.92 -47.84 30.79
N ILE A 77 35.43 -46.78 30.13
CA ILE A 77 34.59 -45.84 29.38
C ILE A 77 35.20 -45.57 28.00
N SER A 78 34.58 -46.15 26.97
CA SER A 78 34.94 -46.00 25.57
C SER A 78 34.04 -44.96 24.91
N ILE A 79 34.64 -43.99 24.20
CA ILE A 79 33.93 -42.95 23.45
C ILE A 79 34.22 -43.16 21.97
N LEU A 80 33.21 -43.56 21.19
CA LEU A 80 33.33 -44.16 19.86
C LEU A 80 32.50 -43.38 18.82
N PRO A 81 32.87 -43.38 17.53
CA PRO A 81 32.04 -42.80 16.48
C PRO A 81 30.83 -43.67 16.18
N VAL A 82 29.69 -43.05 15.89
CA VAL A 82 28.45 -43.74 15.49
C VAL A 82 28.65 -44.62 14.24
N HIS A 83 29.64 -44.33 13.38
CA HIS A 83 29.95 -45.18 12.23
C HIS A 83 30.57 -46.54 12.61
N GLU A 84 31.22 -46.66 13.77
CA GLU A 84 31.75 -47.95 14.31
C GLU A 84 30.66 -48.80 14.99
N LEU A 85 29.45 -48.25 15.19
CA LEU A 85 28.36 -48.95 15.88
C LEU A 85 28.04 -50.34 15.30
N PRO A 86 27.96 -50.56 13.96
CA PRO A 86 27.72 -51.89 13.40
C PRO A 86 28.74 -52.95 13.84
N ASP A 87 30.04 -52.65 13.74
CA ASP A 87 31.11 -53.55 14.16
C ASP A 87 31.13 -53.73 15.68
N CYS A 88 30.84 -52.67 16.43
CA CYS A 88 30.71 -52.74 17.88
C CYS A 88 29.54 -53.64 18.32
N LEU A 89 28.42 -53.67 17.58
CA LEU A 89 27.30 -54.58 17.83
C LEU A 89 27.66 -56.03 17.47
N GLN A 90 28.44 -56.24 16.39
CA GLN A 90 28.84 -57.57 15.95
C GLN A 90 29.85 -58.25 16.89
N ASN A 91 30.64 -57.46 17.65
CA ASN A 91 31.72 -57.99 18.48
C ASN A 91 31.49 -57.91 20.01
N ASN A 92 30.55 -57.09 20.51
CA ASN A 92 30.39 -56.85 21.96
C ASN A 92 29.02 -57.29 22.52
N GLY A 93 29.04 -57.96 23.68
CA GLY A 93 27.85 -58.52 24.33
C GLY A 93 27.18 -57.57 25.33
N TYR A 94 26.50 -56.53 24.84
CA TYR A 94 25.84 -55.51 25.68
C TYR A 94 24.85 -56.10 26.71
N THR A 95 24.81 -55.48 27.89
CA THR A 95 23.84 -55.75 28.97
C THR A 95 22.56 -54.95 28.78
N VAL A 96 22.68 -53.70 28.30
CA VAL A 96 21.58 -52.85 27.80
C VAL A 96 22.15 -51.79 26.87
N PHE A 97 21.36 -51.35 25.89
CA PHE A 97 21.67 -50.20 25.06
C PHE A 97 20.59 -49.11 25.23
N HIS A 98 20.99 -47.85 25.42
CA HIS A 98 20.10 -46.73 25.69
C HIS A 98 20.03 -45.70 24.55
N SER A 99 18.85 -45.11 24.39
CA SER A 99 18.53 -43.97 23.51
C SER A 99 17.83 -42.88 24.31
N GLY A 100 18.29 -41.64 24.18
CA GLY A 100 17.68 -40.46 24.80
C GLY A 100 16.42 -39.94 24.08
N ASP A 101 15.71 -40.81 23.37
CA ASP A 101 14.51 -40.53 22.58
C ASP A 101 13.71 -41.85 22.45
N PRO A 102 12.35 -41.83 22.39
CA PRO A 102 11.54 -43.06 22.40
C PRO A 102 11.55 -43.84 21.07
N TYR A 103 12.01 -43.25 19.95
CA TYR A 103 12.00 -43.89 18.62
C TYR A 103 13.19 -44.83 18.41
N ILE A 104 13.24 -45.89 19.21
CA ILE A 104 14.26 -46.96 19.15
C ILE A 104 14.19 -47.88 17.91
N SER A 105 13.40 -47.50 16.89
CA SER A 105 13.16 -48.23 15.64
C SER A 105 14.45 -48.57 14.87
N ASP A 106 15.30 -47.56 14.65
CA ASP A 106 16.52 -47.70 13.85
C ASP A 106 17.58 -48.50 14.59
N LEU A 107 17.71 -48.25 15.90
CA LEU A 107 18.62 -49.00 16.79
C LEU A 107 18.22 -50.48 16.91
N ALA A 108 16.92 -50.79 16.93
CA ALA A 108 16.43 -52.17 16.87
C ALA A 108 16.74 -52.83 15.52
N SER A 109 16.61 -52.09 14.42
CA SER A 109 16.92 -52.57 13.06
C SER A 109 18.42 -52.83 12.87
N LEU A 110 19.27 -51.97 13.43
CA LEU A 110 20.72 -52.18 13.51
C LEU A 110 21.09 -53.39 14.37
N ARG A 111 20.42 -53.61 15.52
CA ARG A 111 20.61 -54.82 16.34
C ARG A 111 20.28 -56.09 15.56
N GLU A 112 19.18 -56.14 14.82
CA GLU A 112 18.87 -57.32 14.00
C GLU A 112 19.90 -57.54 12.89
N ARG A 113 20.39 -56.47 12.26
CA ARG A 113 21.35 -56.57 11.15
C ARG A 113 22.77 -56.91 11.58
N HIS A 114 23.21 -56.50 12.77
CA HIS A 114 24.63 -56.58 13.16
C HIS A 114 24.94 -57.34 14.45
N ALA A 115 24.01 -57.41 15.43
CA ALA A 115 24.35 -58.02 16.72
C ALA A 115 24.44 -59.55 16.67
N PHE A 116 25.48 -60.14 17.27
CA PHE A 116 25.60 -61.61 17.36
C PHE A 116 24.73 -62.24 18.47
N LYS A 117 24.20 -61.41 19.39
CA LYS A 117 23.39 -61.82 20.54
C LYS A 117 22.32 -60.77 20.83
N VAL A 118 21.14 -61.21 21.27
CA VAL A 118 20.06 -60.32 21.71
C VAL A 118 20.43 -59.64 23.05
N PHE A 119 20.27 -58.32 23.10
CA PHE A 119 20.34 -57.50 24.30
C PHE A 119 19.14 -56.53 24.38
N PRO A 120 18.75 -56.07 25.58
CA PRO A 120 17.72 -55.04 25.79
C PRO A 120 18.05 -53.69 25.16
N ILE A 121 17.09 -53.08 24.46
CA ILE A 121 17.14 -51.66 24.06
C ILE A 121 16.16 -50.86 24.94
N THR A 122 16.60 -49.71 25.44
CA THR A 122 15.75 -48.78 26.20
C THR A 122 15.73 -47.39 25.57
N GLY A 123 14.55 -46.78 25.47
CA GLY A 123 14.37 -45.40 24.98
C GLY A 123 13.65 -44.55 26.02
N ARG A 124 14.04 -43.28 26.22
CA ARG A 124 13.33 -42.37 27.15
C ARG A 124 12.29 -41.53 26.41
N ALA A 125 11.05 -41.50 26.92
CA ALA A 125 10.02 -40.57 26.48
C ALA A 125 10.12 -39.24 27.24
N HIS A 126 10.04 -38.13 26.49
CA HIS A 126 10.23 -36.77 27.02
C HIS A 126 8.91 -35.99 26.99
N SER A 127 8.51 -35.47 25.83
CA SER A 127 7.09 -35.21 25.53
C SER A 127 6.50 -36.38 24.74
N LEU A 128 5.18 -36.53 24.78
CA LEU A 128 4.40 -37.45 23.93
C LEU A 128 3.16 -36.79 23.31
N SER A 129 2.99 -35.47 23.48
CA SER A 129 1.94 -34.66 22.85
C SER A 129 2.52 -33.89 21.66
N ASP A 130 3.57 -33.13 21.96
CA ASP A 130 4.22 -32.18 21.03
C ASP A 130 5.22 -32.89 20.10
N ASP A 131 5.35 -34.21 20.24
CA ASP A 131 6.10 -35.01 19.28
C ASP A 131 5.26 -35.24 18.02
N VAL A 132 5.51 -34.38 17.02
CA VAL A 132 4.94 -34.45 15.66
C VAL A 132 5.22 -35.80 14.97
N ARG A 133 6.08 -36.65 15.58
CA ARG A 133 6.33 -38.04 15.21
C ARG A 133 5.38 -39.04 15.91
N LEU A 134 4.25 -38.61 16.50
CA LEU A 134 3.23 -39.51 17.07
C LEU A 134 2.74 -40.57 16.06
N SER A 135 2.69 -40.24 14.77
CA SER A 135 2.45 -41.19 13.68
C SER A 135 3.52 -42.29 13.59
N ARG A 136 4.79 -41.96 13.87
CA ARG A 136 5.93 -42.91 13.94
C ARG A 136 5.88 -43.87 15.12
N VAL A 137 4.89 -43.75 16.01
CA VAL A 137 4.56 -44.84 16.93
C VAL A 137 4.05 -46.07 16.15
N ARG A 138 3.53 -45.91 14.92
CA ARG A 138 3.31 -47.02 13.97
C ARG A 138 4.63 -47.63 13.48
N ASP A 139 5.68 -46.82 13.27
CA ASP A 139 7.01 -47.33 12.91
C ASP A 139 7.55 -48.24 14.03
N LEU A 140 7.27 -47.92 15.30
CA LEU A 140 7.56 -48.79 16.46
C LEU A 140 6.72 -50.09 16.49
N ILE A 141 5.57 -50.15 15.79
CA ILE A 141 4.80 -51.40 15.58
C ILE A 141 5.43 -52.26 14.49
N PHE A 142 5.90 -51.65 13.39
CA PHE A 142 6.55 -52.34 12.27
C PHE A 142 8.03 -52.69 12.53
N SER A 143 8.67 -52.03 13.50
CA SER A 143 10.06 -52.25 13.89
C SER A 143 10.32 -53.62 14.51
N PRO A 144 11.55 -54.17 14.40
CA PRO A 144 11.91 -55.48 14.93
C PRO A 144 12.22 -55.46 16.44
N LEU A 145 11.36 -54.82 17.21
CA LEU A 145 11.43 -54.80 18.68
C LEU A 145 11.07 -56.17 19.27
N LYS A 146 11.54 -56.40 20.50
CA LYS A 146 11.44 -57.66 21.24
C LYS A 146 10.90 -57.42 22.66
N PRO A 147 10.40 -58.46 23.36
CA PRO A 147 9.89 -58.32 24.73
C PRO A 147 10.91 -57.77 25.74
N CYS A 148 12.21 -57.89 25.47
CA CYS A 148 13.28 -57.30 26.29
C CYS A 148 13.53 -55.81 26.05
N ASP A 149 12.78 -55.14 25.16
CA ASP A 149 12.95 -53.71 24.86
C ASP A 149 11.92 -52.87 25.63
N SER A 150 12.29 -51.66 26.07
CA SER A 150 11.42 -50.85 26.95
C SER A 150 11.49 -49.35 26.71
N ILE A 151 10.33 -48.72 26.52
CA ILE A 151 10.18 -47.25 26.55
C ILE A 151 9.94 -46.80 27.99
N ILE A 152 10.76 -45.87 28.46
CA ILE A 152 10.74 -45.36 29.83
C ILE A 152 10.00 -44.02 29.84
N CYS A 153 8.86 -43.99 30.51
CA CYS A 153 8.02 -42.81 30.63
C CYS A 153 8.20 -42.11 31.97
N SER A 154 8.09 -40.79 31.93
CA SER A 154 8.41 -39.87 33.02
C SER A 154 7.22 -39.49 33.91
N SER A 155 6.04 -40.06 33.66
CA SER A 155 4.88 -39.98 34.55
C SER A 155 3.92 -41.15 34.34
N SER A 156 3.04 -41.42 35.31
CA SER A 156 1.99 -42.45 35.18
C SER A 156 1.03 -42.14 34.03
N ALA A 157 0.72 -40.86 33.82
CA ALA A 157 0.01 -40.38 32.64
C ALA A 157 0.76 -40.73 31.36
N GLN A 158 2.05 -40.40 31.25
CA GLN A 158 2.86 -40.67 30.05
C GLN A 158 3.00 -42.17 29.77
N LYS A 159 3.12 -43.03 30.81
CA LYS A 159 3.10 -44.49 30.67
C LYS A 159 1.75 -45.01 30.17
N THR A 160 0.64 -44.45 30.64
CA THR A 160 -0.71 -44.80 30.16
C THR A 160 -0.96 -44.32 28.74
N VAL A 161 -0.49 -43.12 28.39
CA VAL A 161 -0.53 -42.56 27.02
C VAL A 161 0.28 -43.44 26.08
N MET A 162 1.55 -43.72 26.36
CA MET A 162 2.39 -44.58 25.51
C MET A 162 1.79 -45.98 25.33
N LYS A 163 1.27 -46.61 26.40
CA LYS A 163 0.55 -47.89 26.26
C LYS A 163 -0.69 -47.78 25.37
N ARG A 164 -1.51 -46.74 25.52
CA ARG A 164 -2.71 -46.53 24.67
C ARG A 164 -2.34 -46.21 23.23
N LEU A 165 -1.30 -45.42 22.98
CA LEU A 165 -0.78 -45.13 21.64
C LEU A 165 -0.31 -46.41 20.95
N LEU A 166 0.50 -47.23 21.63
CA LEU A 166 0.99 -48.50 21.08
C LEU A 166 -0.13 -49.52 20.86
N SER A 167 -1.09 -49.64 21.78
CA SER A 167 -2.27 -50.50 21.59
C SER A 167 -3.18 -50.00 20.46
N SER A 168 -3.39 -48.69 20.33
CA SER A 168 -4.22 -48.09 19.28
C SER A 168 -3.55 -48.17 17.92
N ALA A 169 -2.24 -47.89 17.83
CA ALA A 169 -1.45 -48.09 16.62
C ALA A 169 -1.42 -49.56 16.20
N SER A 170 -1.25 -50.48 17.15
CA SER A 170 -1.30 -51.93 16.92
C SER A 170 -2.66 -52.40 16.42
N ALA A 171 -3.77 -52.00 17.07
CA ALA A 171 -5.12 -52.34 16.62
C ALA A 171 -5.42 -51.73 15.25
N SER A 172 -5.18 -50.42 15.09
CA SER A 172 -5.34 -49.70 13.82
C SER A 172 -4.58 -50.36 12.66
N VAL A 173 -3.33 -50.77 12.86
CA VAL A 173 -2.56 -51.51 11.86
C VAL A 173 -3.18 -52.89 11.62
N SER A 174 -3.52 -53.62 12.67
CA SER A 174 -4.07 -54.99 12.59
C SER A 174 -5.37 -55.05 11.79
N ASP A 175 -6.29 -54.13 12.10
CA ASP A 175 -7.60 -54.04 11.45
C ASP A 175 -7.46 -53.56 10.00
N THR A 176 -6.45 -52.72 9.70
CA THR A 176 -6.15 -52.25 8.34
C THR A 176 -5.54 -53.33 7.44
N VAL A 177 -4.67 -54.20 7.98
CA VAL A 177 -4.03 -55.28 7.19
C VAL A 177 -4.71 -56.64 7.33
N GLY A 178 -5.78 -56.75 8.12
CA GLY A 178 -6.54 -57.99 8.35
C GLY A 178 -5.80 -59.07 9.15
N VAL A 179 -4.68 -58.73 9.80
CA VAL A 179 -3.79 -59.66 10.53
C VAL A 179 -3.27 -58.97 11.79
N ALA A 180 -3.28 -59.66 12.93
CA ALA A 180 -2.81 -59.08 14.20
C ALA A 180 -1.31 -58.72 14.17
N VAL A 181 -1.00 -57.41 14.30
CA VAL A 181 0.36 -56.86 14.41
C VAL A 181 0.56 -56.25 15.81
N PRO A 182 0.91 -57.05 16.83
CA PRO A 182 1.12 -56.58 18.20
C PRO A 182 2.41 -55.76 18.33
N TYR A 183 2.37 -54.70 19.15
CA TYR A 183 3.61 -54.12 19.69
C TYR A 183 4.39 -55.17 20.48
N ARG A 184 5.72 -55.19 20.32
CA ARG A 184 6.58 -56.27 20.84
C ARG A 184 7.42 -55.90 22.05
N GLY A 185 7.54 -54.61 22.39
CA GLY A 185 8.30 -54.12 23.54
C GLY A 185 7.43 -53.88 24.80
N GLN A 186 8.00 -53.18 25.78
CA GLN A 186 7.37 -52.84 27.05
C GLN A 186 7.35 -51.33 27.33
N VAL A 187 6.59 -50.90 28.34
CA VAL A 187 6.51 -49.50 28.78
C VAL A 187 6.65 -49.38 30.31
N SER A 188 7.65 -48.62 30.74
CA SER A 188 8.12 -48.48 32.12
C SER A 188 7.89 -47.05 32.66
N LEU A 189 8.02 -46.85 33.98
CA LEU A 189 7.79 -45.56 34.64
C LEU A 189 8.98 -45.19 35.52
N ILE A 190 9.70 -44.13 35.14
CA ILE A 190 10.79 -43.51 35.90
C ILE A 190 10.77 -42.00 35.57
N PRO A 191 10.27 -41.14 36.48
CA PRO A 191 10.13 -39.69 36.25
C PRO A 191 11.36 -38.89 35.75
N LEU A 192 11.10 -37.64 35.36
CA LEU A 192 12.08 -36.55 35.29
C LEU A 192 12.10 -35.80 36.62
N GLY A 193 13.05 -34.87 36.78
CA GLY A 193 13.05 -33.93 37.89
C GLY A 193 13.79 -32.63 37.62
N ILE A 194 13.87 -31.82 38.67
CA ILE A 194 14.46 -30.47 38.68
C ILE A 194 15.32 -30.29 39.94
N GLU A 195 16.42 -29.54 39.80
CA GLU A 195 17.34 -29.19 40.87
C GLU A 195 16.86 -27.88 41.53
N PRO A 196 16.65 -27.82 42.86
CA PRO A 196 15.92 -26.72 43.48
C PRO A 196 16.70 -25.40 43.50
N ALA A 197 16.11 -24.36 42.92
CA ALA A 197 16.60 -22.98 42.97
C ALA A 197 15.79 -22.15 44.00
N CYS A 198 16.45 -21.17 44.63
CA CYS A 198 15.85 -20.39 45.72
C CYS A 198 14.93 -19.27 45.19
N LEU A 199 13.88 -18.97 45.97
CA LEU A 199 12.99 -17.83 45.76
C LEU A 199 13.53 -16.60 46.50
N GLU A 200 13.84 -15.53 45.76
CA GLU A 200 13.65 -14.16 46.24
C GLU A 200 12.89 -13.41 45.14
N ALA A 201 12.02 -12.47 45.54
CA ALA A 201 11.10 -11.78 44.64
C ALA A 201 11.01 -10.30 45.04
N ASP A 202 11.55 -9.42 44.20
CA ASP A 202 11.38 -7.98 44.35
C ASP A 202 9.95 -7.60 43.96
N GLY A 203 9.17 -7.19 44.97
CA GLY A 203 7.75 -6.88 44.84
C GLY A 203 7.50 -5.53 44.18
N HIS A 204 7.56 -5.47 42.85
CA HIS A 204 6.97 -4.36 42.09
C HIS A 204 5.46 -4.56 41.94
N GLU A 205 4.67 -3.70 42.58
CA GLU A 205 3.30 -3.44 42.15
C GLU A 205 3.32 -2.88 40.71
N PRO A 206 2.36 -3.23 39.85
CA PRO A 206 2.26 -2.62 38.52
C PRO A 206 1.98 -1.13 38.68
N ALA A 207 2.97 -0.30 38.35
CA ALA A 207 2.88 1.14 38.48
C ALA A 207 1.67 1.68 37.72
N ALA A 208 0.90 2.58 38.35
CA ALA A 208 -0.23 3.20 37.69
C ALA A 208 0.25 4.07 36.52
N SER A 209 0.07 3.57 35.29
CA SER A 209 0.43 4.27 34.06
C SER A 209 -0.12 5.70 34.06
N PRO A 210 0.66 6.70 33.59
CA PRO A 210 0.13 8.05 33.36
C PRO A 210 -1.10 7.97 32.45
N LYS A 211 -2.13 8.78 32.74
CA LYS A 211 -3.36 8.80 31.93
C LYS A 211 -3.14 9.20 30.48
N ASP A 212 -1.99 9.81 30.20
CA ASP A 212 -1.58 10.31 28.89
C ASP A 212 -0.65 9.32 28.14
N LYS A 213 -0.40 8.10 28.68
CA LYS A 213 0.39 7.07 28.00
C LYS A 213 -0.42 6.45 26.84
N VAL A 214 0.11 6.58 25.63
CA VAL A 214 -0.36 5.90 24.42
C VAL A 214 -0.30 4.37 24.61
N PRO A 215 -1.40 3.62 24.36
CA PRO A 215 -1.41 2.15 24.45
C PRO A 215 -0.39 1.50 23.52
N SER A 216 0.31 0.49 24.03
CA SER A 216 1.41 -0.17 23.34
C SER A 216 1.16 -1.65 23.05
N ILE A 217 1.45 -2.04 21.81
CA ILE A 217 1.27 -3.39 21.26
C ILE A 217 2.67 -3.99 21.07
N LEU A 218 2.97 -5.15 21.65
CA LEU A 218 4.25 -5.85 21.50
C LEU A 218 4.10 -7.10 20.65
N CYS A 219 4.87 -7.18 19.57
CA CYS A 219 5.17 -8.41 18.86
C CYS A 219 6.63 -8.81 19.16
N LEU A 220 6.84 -9.92 19.88
CA LEU A 220 8.18 -10.41 20.25
C LEU A 220 8.49 -11.75 19.59
N GLY A 221 9.54 -11.82 18.78
CA GLY A 221 9.98 -13.07 18.14
C GLY A 221 11.14 -12.90 17.16
N ARG A 222 11.47 -13.97 16.43
CA ARG A 222 12.33 -13.87 15.24
C ARG A 222 11.49 -13.34 14.08
N LEU A 223 11.96 -12.30 13.41
CA LEU A 223 11.24 -11.67 12.30
C LEU A 223 11.45 -12.48 11.01
N SER A 224 10.49 -13.38 10.71
CA SER A 224 10.52 -14.21 9.51
C SER A 224 9.12 -14.69 9.09
N ALA A 225 8.71 -14.27 7.89
CA ALA A 225 7.49 -14.75 7.21
C ALA A 225 7.59 -16.18 6.64
N ALA A 226 8.71 -16.90 6.88
CA ALA A 226 8.93 -18.25 6.37
C ALA A 226 8.94 -19.34 7.47
N ASP A 227 9.29 -19.02 8.72
CA ASP A 227 9.35 -19.99 9.82
C ASP A 227 8.71 -19.51 11.15
N LYS A 228 8.15 -18.31 11.19
CA LYS A 228 7.55 -17.72 12.41
C LYS A 228 6.16 -17.12 12.15
N MET A 229 6.10 -15.93 11.56
CA MET A 229 4.86 -15.20 11.29
C MET A 229 5.09 -14.09 10.27
N ASP A 230 4.14 -13.94 9.35
CA ASP A 230 3.98 -12.75 8.52
C ASP A 230 3.29 -11.62 9.30
N LEU A 231 3.93 -10.46 9.40
CA LEU A 231 3.45 -9.29 10.12
C LEU A 231 2.77 -8.26 9.21
N HIS A 232 2.79 -8.43 7.88
CA HIS A 232 2.02 -7.55 7.00
C HIS A 232 0.52 -7.54 7.38
N PRO A 233 -0.17 -8.68 7.64
CA PRO A 233 -1.56 -8.71 8.12
C PRO A 233 -1.84 -7.83 9.36
N LEU A 234 -0.87 -7.69 10.27
CA LEU A 234 -1.00 -6.79 11.43
C LEU A 234 -0.91 -5.32 11.03
N LEU A 235 -0.02 -4.97 10.09
CA LEU A 235 0.05 -3.62 9.52
C LEU A 235 -1.23 -3.26 8.76
N LEU A 236 -1.87 -4.23 8.07
CA LEU A 236 -3.13 -4.00 7.35
C LEU A 236 -4.25 -3.68 8.35
N ALA A 237 -4.40 -4.50 9.39
CA ALA A 237 -5.41 -4.31 10.44
C ALA A 237 -5.27 -2.94 11.14
N LEU A 238 -4.03 -2.50 11.38
CA LEU A 238 -3.75 -1.22 12.03
C LEU A 238 -3.97 -0.03 11.09
N ASN A 239 -3.62 -0.13 9.79
CA ASN A 239 -3.97 0.88 8.79
C ASN A 239 -5.50 1.03 8.66
N ASP A 240 -6.22 -0.09 8.55
CA ASP A 240 -7.69 -0.09 8.47
C ASP A 240 -8.33 0.59 9.69
N LEU A 241 -7.86 0.30 10.91
CA LEU A 241 -8.43 0.90 12.14
C LEU A 241 -8.19 2.42 12.22
N LEU A 242 -7.11 2.93 11.59
CA LEU A 242 -6.86 4.37 11.43
C LEU A 242 -7.71 4.98 10.30
N GLU A 243 -7.81 4.34 9.12
CA GLU A 243 -8.71 4.78 8.04
C GLU A 243 -10.20 4.78 8.50
N GLU A 244 -10.59 3.86 9.38
CA GLU A 244 -11.92 3.79 10.00
C GLU A 244 -12.09 4.78 11.15
N GLY A 245 -11.01 5.28 11.76
CA GLY A 245 -11.04 6.25 12.86
C GLY A 245 -11.61 5.68 14.17
N VAL A 246 -11.43 4.38 14.40
CA VAL A 246 -12.11 3.62 15.47
C VAL A 246 -11.28 3.52 16.75
N VAL A 247 -9.96 3.71 16.66
CA VAL A 247 -9.01 3.51 17.77
C VAL A 247 -8.28 4.81 18.16
N PRO A 248 -7.84 4.96 19.43
CA PRO A 248 -6.88 6.00 19.81
C PRO A 248 -5.54 5.79 19.10
N LYS A 249 -4.64 6.79 19.18
CA LYS A 249 -3.22 6.59 18.86
C LYS A 249 -2.67 5.41 19.66
N PHE A 250 -1.79 4.62 19.05
CA PHE A 250 -1.13 3.45 19.63
C PHE A 250 0.36 3.44 19.25
N GLN A 251 1.15 2.58 19.90
CA GLN A 251 2.51 2.26 19.47
C GLN A 251 2.66 0.75 19.28
N LEU A 252 2.97 0.30 18.07
CA LEU A 252 3.38 -1.08 17.80
C LEU A 252 4.91 -1.20 17.96
N VAL A 253 5.35 -2.16 18.76
CA VAL A 253 6.76 -2.52 18.93
C VAL A 253 6.99 -3.89 18.31
N ILE A 254 7.79 -3.93 17.25
CA ILE A 254 8.20 -5.15 16.55
C ILE A 254 9.61 -5.50 17.03
N ALA A 255 9.72 -6.53 17.87
CA ALA A 255 10.91 -6.80 18.68
C ALA A 255 11.46 -8.23 18.51
N GLY A 256 12.78 -8.34 18.63
CA GLY A 256 13.51 -9.60 18.62
C GLY A 256 14.34 -9.78 17.35
N ALA A 257 14.86 -11.00 17.15
CA ALA A 257 15.92 -11.26 16.17
C ALA A 257 15.47 -11.00 14.72
N GLY A 258 15.99 -9.93 14.13
CA GLY A 258 15.81 -9.57 12.72
C GLY A 258 17.01 -8.79 12.18
N ASP A 259 17.05 -8.59 10.87
CA ASP A 259 18.11 -7.83 10.19
C ASP A 259 17.49 -6.74 9.30
N ALA A 260 17.91 -5.49 9.48
CA ALA A 260 17.48 -4.35 8.67
C ALA A 260 17.91 -4.43 7.19
N SER A 261 18.90 -5.27 6.87
CA SER A 261 19.28 -5.58 5.49
C SER A 261 18.34 -6.59 4.81
N SER A 262 17.60 -7.38 5.59
CA SER A 262 16.71 -8.43 5.08
C SER A 262 15.52 -7.88 4.30
N GLU A 263 15.12 -8.60 3.26
CA GLU A 263 13.96 -8.26 2.41
C GLU A 263 12.67 -8.12 3.23
N TYR A 264 12.49 -8.93 4.27
CA TYR A 264 11.28 -8.93 5.10
C TYR A 264 11.19 -7.71 6.03
N VAL A 265 12.28 -7.32 6.71
CA VAL A 265 12.25 -6.08 7.51
C VAL A 265 12.10 -4.86 6.61
N ARG A 266 12.71 -4.88 5.41
CA ARG A 266 12.55 -3.84 4.39
C ARG A 266 11.12 -3.76 3.85
N SER A 267 10.41 -4.88 3.66
CA SER A 267 9.02 -4.86 3.21
C SER A 267 8.06 -4.33 4.27
N LEU A 268 8.28 -4.68 5.55
CA LEU A 268 7.52 -4.12 6.67
C LEU A 268 7.75 -2.61 6.80
N LEU A 269 8.99 -2.13 6.66
CA LEU A 269 9.30 -0.69 6.64
C LEU A 269 8.67 0.03 5.43
N ALA A 270 8.74 -0.55 4.24
CA ALA A 270 8.16 0.04 3.03
C ALA A 270 6.62 0.11 3.10
N GLN A 271 5.96 -0.92 3.65
CA GLN A 271 4.52 -0.92 3.85
C GLN A 271 4.09 0.02 4.98
N ALA A 272 4.85 0.09 6.08
CA ALA A 272 4.60 1.09 7.13
C ALA A 272 4.63 2.52 6.57
N TYR A 273 5.62 2.84 5.72
CA TYR A 273 5.71 4.14 5.05
C TYR A 273 4.58 4.37 4.03
N GLU A 274 4.20 3.36 3.23
CA GLU A 274 3.07 3.45 2.29
C GLU A 274 1.70 3.65 2.98
N PHE A 275 1.62 3.31 4.28
CA PHE A 275 0.46 3.51 5.15
C PHE A 275 0.58 4.74 6.08
N ASN A 276 1.71 5.45 6.10
CA ASN A 276 2.00 6.55 7.04
C ASN A 276 1.98 6.10 8.53
N LEU A 277 2.37 4.84 8.80
CA LEU A 277 2.40 4.24 10.13
C LEU A 277 3.74 4.41 10.87
N GLU A 278 4.75 5.05 10.28
CA GLU A 278 6.11 5.02 10.84
C GLU A 278 6.22 5.67 12.22
N ASP A 279 5.46 6.74 12.50
CA ASP A 279 5.41 7.38 13.83
C ASP A 279 4.69 6.51 14.89
N CYS A 280 4.00 5.44 14.45
CA CYS A 280 3.33 4.47 15.30
C CYS A 280 4.12 3.15 15.47
N ILE A 281 5.27 2.96 14.80
CA ILE A 281 5.98 1.66 14.77
C ILE A 281 7.45 1.78 15.22
N ARG A 282 7.81 1.06 16.29
CA ARG A 282 9.17 0.93 16.83
C ARG A 282 9.75 -0.44 16.50
N PHE A 283 10.83 -0.50 15.71
CA PHE A 283 11.57 -1.75 15.43
C PHE A 283 12.73 -1.92 16.41
N GLU A 284 12.75 -3.04 17.14
CA GLU A 284 13.76 -3.42 18.13
C GLU A 284 14.44 -4.72 17.66
N LEU A 285 15.31 -4.62 16.65
CA LEU A 285 15.85 -5.77 15.89
C LEU A 285 16.93 -6.58 16.64
N SER A 286 17.41 -6.07 17.77
CA SER A 286 18.37 -6.72 18.65
C SER A 286 17.89 -6.55 20.09
N VAL A 287 17.53 -7.67 20.74
CA VAL A 287 16.91 -7.70 22.06
C VAL A 287 17.64 -8.74 22.91
N ASP A 288 18.31 -8.28 23.96
CA ASP A 288 18.87 -9.12 25.02
C ASP A 288 17.82 -9.40 26.11
N ASP A 289 18.20 -10.15 27.15
CA ASP A 289 17.28 -10.54 28.22
C ASP A 289 16.80 -9.37 29.10
N GLU A 290 17.54 -8.27 29.22
CA GLU A 290 17.09 -7.11 30.00
C GLU A 290 16.15 -6.23 29.18
N LYS A 291 16.49 -5.99 27.91
CA LYS A 291 15.60 -5.34 26.94
C LYS A 291 14.30 -6.14 26.74
N ARG A 292 14.38 -7.48 26.77
CA ARG A 292 13.21 -8.37 26.71
C ARG A 292 12.27 -8.17 27.91
N LYS A 293 12.81 -8.13 29.14
CA LYS A 293 12.03 -7.81 30.35
C LYS A 293 11.42 -6.41 30.27
N GLN A 294 12.22 -5.40 29.87
CA GLN A 294 11.75 -4.03 29.71
C GLN A 294 10.56 -3.96 28.74
N LEU A 295 10.66 -4.58 27.56
CA LEU A 295 9.59 -4.56 26.56
C LEU A 295 8.31 -5.25 27.06
N LEU A 296 8.43 -6.35 27.81
CA LEU A 296 7.28 -7.01 28.45
C LEU A 296 6.64 -6.16 29.55
N LEU A 297 7.42 -5.37 30.30
CA LEU A 297 6.92 -4.42 31.30
C LEU A 297 6.34 -3.14 30.70
N GLU A 298 6.78 -2.75 29.50
CA GLU A 298 6.27 -1.57 28.78
C GLU A 298 4.92 -1.83 28.10
N ALA A 299 4.63 -3.08 27.69
CA ALA A 299 3.54 -3.42 26.78
C ALA A 299 2.13 -3.51 27.43
N ASP A 300 1.11 -3.02 26.72
CA ASP A 300 -0.30 -3.09 27.16
C ASP A 300 -1.07 -4.25 26.48
N VAL A 301 -0.62 -4.71 25.30
CA VAL A 301 -1.17 -5.85 24.54
C VAL A 301 -0.02 -6.61 23.89
N PHE A 302 -0.07 -7.95 23.89
CA PHE A 302 0.87 -8.80 23.15
C PHE A 302 0.23 -9.39 21.89
N VAL A 303 0.93 -9.45 20.76
CA VAL A 303 0.42 -10.01 19.49
C VAL A 303 1.39 -11.03 18.90
N SER A 304 0.88 -12.19 18.48
CA SER A 304 1.64 -13.16 17.68
C SER A 304 0.74 -13.91 16.71
N LEU A 305 0.91 -13.66 15.40
CA LEU A 305 0.07 -14.20 14.33
C LEU A 305 0.80 -15.32 13.58
N ALA A 306 1.14 -16.39 14.30
CA ALA A 306 1.81 -17.54 13.72
C ALA A 306 0.98 -18.18 12.59
N ASP A 307 1.60 -18.31 11.42
CA ASP A 307 1.02 -18.81 10.17
C ASP A 307 1.79 -20.04 9.62
N ASN A 308 2.71 -20.58 10.42
CA ASN A 308 3.62 -21.65 10.03
C ASN A 308 3.52 -22.86 10.97
N VAL A 309 3.52 -24.08 10.41
CA VAL A 309 3.32 -25.33 11.17
C VAL A 309 4.43 -25.65 12.18
N GLN A 310 5.56 -24.93 12.12
CA GLN A 310 6.65 -25.03 13.10
C GLN A 310 6.32 -24.40 14.46
N GLU A 311 5.29 -23.53 14.55
CA GLU A 311 4.88 -23.00 15.84
C GLU A 311 3.91 -23.96 16.54
N SER A 312 4.36 -24.49 17.67
CA SER A 312 3.73 -25.63 18.35
C SER A 312 3.50 -25.41 19.85
N PHE A 313 3.96 -24.30 20.44
CA PHE A 313 3.74 -24.03 21.86
C PHE A 313 3.71 -22.54 22.26
N GLY A 314 4.51 -21.65 21.65
CA GLY A 314 4.50 -20.24 22.02
C GLY A 314 5.07 -19.88 23.39
N LEU A 315 6.39 -20.02 23.57
CA LEU A 315 7.06 -19.55 24.79
C LEU A 315 6.89 -18.03 25.04
N ALA A 316 7.02 -17.19 24.01
CA ALA A 316 6.89 -15.74 24.17
C ALA A 316 5.48 -15.29 24.62
N PRO A 317 4.36 -15.82 24.06
CA PRO A 317 3.03 -15.69 24.65
C PRO A 317 2.95 -16.07 26.14
N LEU A 318 3.57 -17.19 26.56
CA LEU A 318 3.56 -17.61 27.97
C LEU A 318 4.37 -16.66 28.88
N GLU A 319 5.46 -16.06 28.36
CA GLU A 319 6.23 -15.04 29.05
C GLU A 319 5.45 -13.72 29.19
N ALA A 320 4.68 -13.33 28.15
CA ALA A 320 3.75 -12.21 28.21
C ALA A 320 2.60 -12.46 29.22
N MET A 321 2.01 -13.65 29.22
CA MET A 321 1.02 -14.06 30.21
C MET A 321 1.58 -14.03 31.65
N LYS A 322 2.82 -14.47 31.85
CA LYS A 322 3.51 -14.40 33.15
C LYS A 322 3.81 -12.95 33.58
N ALA A 323 4.04 -12.05 32.64
CA ALA A 323 4.16 -10.61 32.89
C ALA A 323 2.80 -9.90 33.10
N GLY A 324 1.67 -10.61 32.92
CA GLY A 324 0.33 -10.06 33.08
C GLY A 324 -0.20 -9.29 31.86
N ILE A 325 0.31 -9.57 30.67
CA ILE A 325 -0.10 -8.91 29.42
C ILE A 325 -1.22 -9.72 28.74
N PRO A 326 -2.35 -9.12 28.31
CA PRO A 326 -3.35 -9.81 27.51
C PRO A 326 -2.82 -10.08 26.09
N VAL A 327 -3.14 -11.25 25.53
CA VAL A 327 -2.56 -11.73 24.26
C VAL A 327 -3.59 -11.74 23.11
N ILE A 328 -3.17 -11.42 21.89
CA ILE A 328 -3.89 -11.72 20.64
C ILE A 328 -3.03 -12.71 19.87
N LEU A 329 -3.55 -13.91 19.68
CA LEU A 329 -2.85 -15.02 19.05
C LEU A 329 -3.62 -15.50 17.82
N SER A 330 -2.93 -16.07 16.83
CA SER A 330 -3.64 -16.83 15.79
C SER A 330 -4.31 -18.07 16.41
N ASP A 331 -5.48 -18.43 15.87
CA ASP A 331 -6.20 -19.67 16.16
C ASP A 331 -5.48 -20.85 15.50
N TRP A 332 -4.26 -21.13 15.97
CA TRP A 332 -3.25 -21.95 15.31
C TRP A 332 -2.62 -22.91 16.33
N ASN A 333 -2.84 -24.21 16.11
CA ASN A 333 -2.52 -25.34 17.00
C ASN A 333 -2.12 -24.96 18.44
N GLY A 334 -0.82 -24.87 18.76
CA GLY A 334 -0.32 -24.73 20.13
C GLY A 334 -0.79 -23.49 20.89
N TYR A 335 -1.23 -22.44 20.21
CA TYR A 335 -1.79 -21.25 20.86
C TYR A 335 -3.20 -21.50 21.45
N ARG A 336 -3.93 -22.51 20.96
CA ARG A 336 -5.26 -22.91 21.45
C ARG A 336 -5.23 -23.48 22.87
N ASP A 337 -4.11 -24.06 23.30
CA ASP A 337 -3.96 -24.67 24.62
C ASP A 337 -3.46 -23.69 25.71
N LEU A 338 -2.89 -22.55 25.29
CA LEU A 338 -2.40 -21.51 26.20
C LEU A 338 -3.55 -20.74 26.87
N ILE A 339 -4.55 -20.33 26.09
CA ILE A 339 -5.62 -19.41 26.49
C ILE A 339 -7.01 -19.93 26.12
N VAL A 340 -8.04 -19.44 26.81
CA VAL A 340 -9.42 -19.48 26.34
C VAL A 340 -9.74 -18.12 25.70
N SER A 341 -10.12 -18.13 24.42
CA SER A 341 -10.48 -16.90 23.69
C SER A 341 -11.62 -16.17 24.41
N GLY A 342 -11.38 -14.90 24.78
CA GLY A 342 -12.26 -14.08 25.61
C GLY A 342 -11.97 -14.11 27.13
N GLN A 343 -10.95 -14.86 27.62
CA GLN A 343 -10.61 -14.91 29.06
C GLN A 343 -9.19 -14.42 29.37
N GLU A 344 -8.14 -14.96 28.75
CA GLU A 344 -6.76 -14.46 28.90
C GLU A 344 -6.29 -13.65 27.65
N GLY A 345 -7.08 -13.66 26.58
CA GLY A 345 -6.73 -13.07 25.29
C GLY A 345 -7.72 -13.42 24.19
N TYR A 346 -7.37 -13.18 22.92
CA TYR A 346 -8.20 -13.53 21.74
C TYR A 346 -7.47 -14.48 20.79
N LEU A 347 -8.20 -15.46 20.24
CA LEU A 347 -7.77 -16.32 19.14
C LEU A 347 -8.36 -15.84 17.81
N ILE A 348 -7.51 -15.55 16.83
CA ILE A 348 -7.86 -15.01 15.50
C ILE A 348 -7.90 -16.13 14.47
N LYS A 349 -9.06 -16.38 13.86
CA LYS A 349 -9.29 -17.48 12.91
C LYS A 349 -8.27 -17.49 11.75
N THR A 350 -8.01 -18.67 11.22
CA THR A 350 -7.10 -18.87 10.09
C THR A 350 -7.73 -19.74 9.00
N ALA A 351 -7.30 -19.58 7.75
CA ALA A 351 -7.71 -20.44 6.63
C ALA A 351 -6.50 -20.83 5.78
N SER A 352 -6.58 -21.91 4.99
CA SER A 352 -5.47 -22.33 4.11
C SER A 352 -5.90 -22.97 2.78
N ALA A 353 -5.13 -22.76 1.73
CA ALA A 353 -5.19 -23.57 0.51
C ALA A 353 -4.34 -24.85 0.60
N ASP A 354 -4.67 -25.83 -0.25
CA ASP A 354 -3.73 -26.88 -0.60
C ASP A 354 -2.56 -26.29 -1.40
N ASN A 355 -1.34 -26.71 -1.05
CA ASN A 355 -0.09 -26.30 -1.67
C ASN A 355 0.91 -27.47 -1.70
N ASP A 356 0.45 -28.70 -1.53
CA ASP A 356 1.31 -29.87 -1.32
C ASP A 356 2.15 -30.20 -2.56
N VAL A 357 1.58 -30.11 -3.75
CA VAL A 357 2.29 -30.44 -5.01
C VAL A 357 3.47 -29.49 -5.23
N ILE A 358 3.24 -28.18 -5.04
CA ILE A 358 4.24 -27.12 -5.21
C ILE A 358 5.31 -27.22 -4.11
N SER A 359 4.89 -27.27 -2.84
CA SER A 359 5.79 -27.25 -1.68
C SER A 359 6.63 -28.52 -1.55
N ARG A 360 6.10 -29.72 -1.81
CA ARG A 360 6.88 -30.97 -1.81
C ARG A 360 7.95 -30.96 -2.90
N SER A 361 7.60 -30.54 -4.11
CA SER A 361 8.53 -30.47 -5.25
C SER A 361 9.69 -29.51 -4.96
N LEU A 362 9.39 -28.33 -4.40
CA LEU A 362 10.41 -27.36 -4.01
C LEU A 362 11.20 -27.77 -2.76
N SER A 363 10.64 -28.58 -1.85
CA SER A 363 11.37 -29.06 -0.66
C SER A 363 12.60 -29.92 -0.99
N LEU A 364 12.68 -30.47 -2.20
CA LEU A 364 13.83 -31.21 -2.74
C LEU A 364 15.01 -30.30 -3.14
N VAL A 365 14.76 -28.99 -3.31
CA VAL A 365 15.73 -28.02 -3.89
C VAL A 365 15.95 -26.82 -2.98
N SER A 366 14.89 -26.28 -2.36
CA SER A 366 14.93 -25.13 -1.46
C SER A 366 13.90 -25.27 -0.34
N LYS A 367 14.34 -25.80 0.80
CA LYS A 367 13.51 -25.95 2.01
C LYS A 367 12.91 -24.62 2.46
N ALA A 368 13.68 -23.53 2.45
CA ALA A 368 13.24 -22.22 2.89
C ALA A 368 12.12 -21.65 1.99
N GLN A 369 12.21 -21.86 0.67
CA GLN A 369 11.17 -21.40 -0.27
C GLN A 369 9.88 -22.23 -0.14
N ALA A 370 9.99 -23.55 0.08
CA ALA A 370 8.84 -24.39 0.38
C ALA A 370 8.15 -23.98 1.70
N GLN A 371 8.92 -23.61 2.73
CA GLN A 371 8.38 -23.11 4.01
C GLN A 371 7.70 -21.74 3.86
N LEU A 372 8.26 -20.83 3.04
CA LEU A 372 7.63 -19.55 2.69
C LEU A 372 6.31 -19.76 1.96
N ILE A 373 6.26 -20.62 0.94
CA ILE A 373 5.02 -20.93 0.21
C ILE A 373 3.94 -21.49 1.16
N GLN A 374 4.32 -22.36 2.09
CA GLN A 374 3.39 -22.88 3.10
C GLN A 374 2.82 -21.77 4.01
N ALA A 375 3.66 -20.87 4.55
CA ALA A 375 3.19 -19.74 5.36
C ALA A 375 2.35 -18.73 4.56
N GLN A 376 2.67 -18.52 3.28
CA GLN A 376 2.00 -17.55 2.41
C GLN A 376 0.68 -18.08 1.83
N GLY A 377 0.44 -19.40 1.88
CA GLY A 377 -0.85 -20.03 1.64
C GLY A 377 -1.80 -20.05 2.85
N VAL A 378 -1.41 -19.46 4.00
CA VAL A 378 -2.22 -19.35 5.21
C VAL A 378 -2.74 -17.92 5.40
N VAL A 379 -4.06 -17.79 5.48
CA VAL A 379 -4.82 -16.56 5.72
C VAL A 379 -5.06 -16.39 7.22
N VAL A 380 -4.98 -15.15 7.71
CA VAL A 380 -5.46 -14.74 9.04
C VAL A 380 -6.73 -13.90 8.85
N ASP A 381 -7.74 -14.10 9.70
CA ASP A 381 -8.99 -13.33 9.70
C ASP A 381 -8.73 -11.91 10.21
N ILE A 382 -8.41 -10.99 9.28
CA ILE A 382 -8.09 -9.59 9.59
C ILE A 382 -9.30 -8.87 10.18
N GLU A 383 -10.53 -9.25 9.83
CA GLU A 383 -11.74 -8.67 10.42
C GLU A 383 -11.97 -9.11 11.87
N ALA A 384 -11.57 -10.31 12.26
CA ALA A 384 -11.48 -10.71 13.66
C ALA A 384 -10.31 -10.01 14.38
N LEU A 385 -9.16 -9.86 13.73
CA LEU A 385 -7.99 -9.17 14.28
C LEU A 385 -8.29 -7.69 14.59
N LYS A 386 -8.92 -6.97 13.66
CA LYS A 386 -9.37 -5.57 13.85
C LYS A 386 -10.29 -5.43 15.06
N LYS A 387 -11.22 -6.37 15.26
CA LYS A 387 -12.15 -6.37 16.41
C LYS A 387 -11.43 -6.64 17.73
N ALA A 388 -10.50 -7.61 17.77
CA ALA A 388 -9.68 -7.89 18.95
C ALA A 388 -8.76 -6.71 19.34
N LEU A 389 -8.07 -6.13 18.34
CA LEU A 389 -7.22 -4.94 18.53
C LEU A 389 -8.04 -3.75 19.03
N SER A 390 -9.15 -3.44 18.38
CA SER A 390 -10.05 -2.35 18.78
C SER A 390 -10.55 -2.54 20.22
N SER A 391 -11.00 -3.74 20.59
CA SER A 391 -11.44 -4.06 21.95
C SER A 391 -10.34 -3.84 23.00
N LEU A 392 -9.12 -4.34 22.76
CA LEU A 392 -8.02 -4.21 23.72
C LEU A 392 -7.38 -2.82 23.73
N LEU A 393 -7.45 -2.04 22.65
CA LEU A 393 -6.97 -0.65 22.64
C LEU A 393 -7.94 0.28 23.37
N LEU A 394 -9.24 0.13 23.14
CA LEU A 394 -10.28 0.99 23.71
C LEU A 394 -10.58 0.72 25.19
N ASP A 395 -10.62 -0.54 25.63
CA ASP A 395 -11.07 -0.89 26.99
C ASP A 395 -9.94 -1.33 27.94
N GLU A 396 -9.61 -0.45 28.88
CA GLU A 396 -8.67 -0.71 29.99
C GLU A 396 -9.22 -1.74 31.01
N VAL A 397 -10.54 -1.90 31.13
CA VAL A 397 -11.16 -2.88 32.05
C VAL A 397 -10.93 -4.29 31.53
N THR A 398 -11.32 -4.57 30.27
CA THR A 398 -11.05 -5.85 29.60
C THR A 398 -9.57 -6.24 29.67
N ARG A 399 -8.63 -5.30 29.38
CA ARG A 399 -7.19 -5.57 29.54
C ARG A 399 -6.85 -6.08 30.95
N LYS A 400 -7.27 -5.35 31.99
CA LYS A 400 -6.95 -5.66 33.40
C LYS A 400 -7.61 -6.93 33.95
N GLU A 401 -8.72 -7.37 33.38
CA GLU A 401 -9.34 -8.65 33.76
C GLU A 401 -8.58 -9.82 33.13
N MET A 402 -8.27 -9.73 31.83
CA MET A 402 -7.46 -10.73 31.12
C MET A 402 -6.06 -10.91 31.75
N SER A 403 -5.39 -9.81 32.12
CA SER A 403 -4.11 -9.80 32.83
C SER A 403 -4.06 -10.70 34.06
N ARG A 404 -5.14 -10.76 34.86
CA ARG A 404 -5.15 -11.51 36.12
C ARG A 404 -5.31 -13.01 35.90
N ALA A 405 -6.15 -13.39 34.94
CA ALA A 405 -6.39 -14.79 34.59
C ALA A 405 -5.11 -15.47 34.08
N ALA A 406 -4.32 -14.74 33.27
CA ALA A 406 -3.05 -15.21 32.72
C ALA A 406 -2.01 -15.61 33.81
N VAL A 407 -1.81 -14.78 34.82
CA VAL A 407 -0.78 -14.99 35.87
C VAL A 407 -1.11 -16.17 36.79
N GLN A 408 -2.40 -16.41 37.08
CA GLN A 408 -2.83 -17.46 38.01
C GLN A 408 -2.49 -18.89 37.54
N ARG A 409 -2.30 -19.09 36.24
CA ARG A 409 -2.20 -20.40 35.57
C ARG A 409 -0.84 -21.11 35.68
N VAL A 410 0.19 -20.50 36.28
CA VAL A 410 1.61 -20.82 35.99
C VAL A 410 2.38 -21.64 37.06
N ASN A 411 1.96 -21.69 38.33
CA ASN A 411 2.91 -21.91 39.47
C ASN A 411 2.82 -23.28 40.22
N GLU A 412 3.50 -24.36 39.77
CA GLU A 412 3.53 -25.67 40.51
C GLU A 412 4.85 -26.53 40.55
N VAL A 413 5.26 -27.21 39.46
CA VAL A 413 5.21 -28.71 39.44
C VAL A 413 6.34 -29.61 40.03
N PHE A 414 7.63 -29.55 39.65
CA PHE A 414 8.53 -30.74 39.67
C PHE A 414 9.83 -30.65 40.54
N SER A 415 10.45 -31.82 40.89
CA SER A 415 11.76 -31.94 41.60
C SER A 415 12.47 -33.31 41.37
N TRP A 416 13.77 -33.45 41.71
CA TRP A 416 14.67 -34.59 41.34
C TRP A 416 14.60 -35.93 42.12
N PRO A 417 15.34 -36.14 43.24
CA PRO A 417 16.42 -37.16 43.23
C PRO A 417 16.08 -38.67 43.28
N LEU A 418 14.81 -39.08 43.25
CA LEU A 418 14.30 -40.44 43.54
C LEU A 418 14.60 -41.53 42.48
N LEU A 419 15.34 -41.20 41.41
CA LEU A 419 14.99 -41.70 40.06
C LEU A 419 15.98 -42.67 39.40
N ILE A 420 17.12 -42.96 40.02
CA ILE A 420 18.16 -43.82 39.41
C ILE A 420 18.09 -45.28 39.87
N ASP A 421 17.78 -45.57 41.13
CA ASP A 421 17.65 -46.96 41.61
C ASP A 421 16.53 -47.71 40.84
N GLN A 422 15.45 -47.00 40.51
CA GLN A 422 14.34 -47.50 39.69
C GLN A 422 14.77 -47.93 38.27
N TYR A 423 15.85 -47.37 37.74
CA TYR A 423 16.40 -47.75 36.42
C TYR A 423 17.16 -49.07 36.48
N HIS A 424 17.87 -49.33 37.58
CA HIS A 424 18.69 -50.53 37.70
C HIS A 424 17.87 -51.82 37.79
N THR A 425 16.78 -51.82 38.57
CA THR A 425 15.88 -52.98 38.68
C THR A 425 15.29 -53.36 37.31
N LEU A 426 14.88 -52.37 36.51
CA LEU A 426 14.36 -52.58 35.17
C LEU A 426 15.37 -53.27 34.24
N VAL A 427 16.65 -52.87 34.27
CA VAL A 427 17.69 -53.46 33.41
C VAL A 427 17.94 -54.93 33.74
N GLU A 428 17.96 -55.30 35.02
CA GLU A 428 18.15 -56.69 35.46
C GLU A 428 16.98 -57.60 34.99
N GLU A 429 15.74 -57.12 35.06
CA GLU A 429 14.55 -57.83 34.55
C GLU A 429 14.60 -58.03 33.03
N LEU A 430 14.92 -56.99 32.26
CA LEU A 430 14.99 -57.06 30.79
C LEU A 430 16.12 -57.96 30.31
N GLY A 431 17.28 -57.94 30.97
CA GLY A 431 18.42 -58.81 30.66
C GLY A 431 18.10 -60.30 30.80
N GLN A 432 17.35 -60.68 31.84
CA GLN A 432 16.86 -62.05 31.99
C GLN A 432 15.93 -62.48 30.84
N GLN A 433 15.10 -61.57 30.30
CA GLN A 433 14.24 -61.86 29.16
C GLN A 433 15.06 -62.01 27.87
N ALA A 434 16.00 -61.09 27.60
CA ALA A 434 16.85 -61.13 26.40
C ALA A 434 17.62 -62.45 26.24
N SER A 435 18.07 -63.04 27.36
CA SER A 435 18.79 -64.32 27.39
C SER A 435 18.02 -65.51 26.79
N ARG A 436 16.70 -65.39 26.59
CA ARG A 436 15.80 -66.48 26.16
C ARG A 436 15.39 -66.38 24.68
N ILE A 437 15.91 -65.40 23.92
CA ILE A 437 15.43 -65.05 22.57
C ILE A 437 16.47 -65.41 21.48
N ARG A 438 16.01 -65.94 20.34
CA ARG A 438 16.83 -66.23 19.13
C ARG A 438 16.80 -65.06 18.13
N HIS A 439 17.82 -64.93 17.27
CA HIS A 439 18.12 -63.72 16.47
C HIS A 439 18.17 -63.98 14.93
N HIS A 440 17.71 -63.00 14.12
CA HIS A 440 17.54 -63.02 12.63
C HIS A 440 17.50 -61.55 12.07
N GLN A 441 17.43 -61.26 10.74
CA GLN A 441 17.74 -59.91 10.13
C GLN A 441 16.68 -59.31 9.10
N GLY A 442 16.54 -57.96 8.87
CA GLY A 442 15.38 -57.27 8.14
C GLY A 442 15.51 -55.82 7.49
N ARG A 443 14.39 -55.04 7.23
CA ARG A 443 14.23 -53.77 6.37
C ARG A 443 13.06 -52.71 6.67
N GLU A 444 12.81 -51.65 5.81
CA GLU A 444 12.29 -50.24 6.06
C GLU A 444 11.14 -49.57 5.13
N VAL A 445 10.39 -48.43 5.47
CA VAL A 445 9.25 -47.71 4.68
C VAL A 445 8.95 -46.15 4.99
N GLY A 446 7.94 -45.39 4.40
CA GLY A 446 7.57 -43.90 4.58
C GLY A 446 6.14 -43.30 4.12
N MET A 447 5.79 -41.95 4.20
CA MET A 447 4.40 -41.28 4.10
C MET A 447 4.22 -39.72 3.63
N PRO A 448 2.99 -39.09 3.40
CA PRO A 448 2.65 -37.69 2.86
C PRO A 448 2.27 -36.48 3.84
N TYR A 449 1.80 -35.28 3.36
CA TYR A 449 1.70 -33.97 4.11
C TYR A 449 0.31 -33.30 4.43
N ARG A 450 -0.56 -32.85 3.50
CA ARG A 450 -1.84 -32.12 3.83
C ARG A 450 -2.73 -32.93 4.78
N ASP A 451 -2.75 -34.25 4.58
CA ASP A 451 -3.42 -35.25 5.41
C ASP A 451 -2.99 -35.22 6.89
N VAL A 452 -1.83 -34.60 7.17
CA VAL A 452 -1.24 -34.45 8.51
C VAL A 452 -1.54 -33.05 9.09
N PHE A 453 -1.34 -31.98 8.31
CA PHE A 453 -1.34 -30.60 8.85
C PHE A 453 -2.58 -29.76 8.54
N GLY A 454 -3.48 -30.20 7.65
CA GLY A 454 -4.67 -29.43 7.23
C GLY A 454 -5.72 -29.13 8.32
N HIS A 455 -5.49 -29.56 9.56
CA HIS A 455 -6.31 -29.26 10.75
C HIS A 455 -5.78 -28.10 11.60
N TYR A 456 -4.63 -27.52 11.23
CA TYR A 456 -4.07 -26.35 11.92
C TYR A 456 -4.93 -25.10 11.64
N ALA A 457 -5.27 -24.88 10.37
CA ALA A 457 -6.18 -23.82 9.97
C ALA A 457 -7.62 -24.06 10.49
N THR A 458 -8.35 -22.98 10.77
CA THR A 458 -9.77 -23.04 11.20
C THR A 458 -10.70 -23.47 10.05
N THR A 459 -10.39 -23.07 8.81
CA THR A 459 -11.12 -23.47 7.58
C THR A 459 -10.17 -23.73 6.40
N ALA A 460 -10.70 -24.23 5.28
CA ALA A 460 -9.96 -24.38 4.02
C ALA A 460 -10.74 -23.73 2.87
N LEU A 461 -10.04 -23.12 1.92
CA LEU A 461 -10.66 -22.46 0.76
C LEU A 461 -11.30 -23.52 -0.17
N GLY A 462 -12.59 -23.33 -0.48
CA GLY A 462 -13.41 -24.23 -1.29
C GLY A 462 -13.73 -23.69 -2.69
N ARG A 463 -14.10 -24.60 -3.59
CA ARG A 463 -14.50 -24.25 -4.98
C ARG A 463 -15.84 -23.50 -5.05
N ASP A 464 -16.70 -23.71 -4.06
CA ASP A 464 -18.02 -23.08 -3.96
C ASP A 464 -18.03 -21.76 -3.18
N ASP A 465 -16.90 -21.40 -2.54
CA ASP A 465 -16.78 -20.13 -1.84
C ASP A 465 -16.94 -18.97 -2.82
N SER A 466 -17.68 -17.94 -2.40
CA SER A 466 -17.80 -16.70 -3.15
C SER A 466 -16.85 -15.67 -2.57
N LEU A 467 -16.04 -15.08 -3.45
CA LEU A 467 -15.05 -14.06 -3.13
C LEU A 467 -15.47 -12.73 -3.77
N VAL A 468 -14.96 -11.63 -3.24
CA VAL A 468 -15.15 -10.27 -3.79
C VAL A 468 -13.92 -9.41 -3.47
N ALA A 469 -13.59 -8.45 -4.33
CA ALA A 469 -12.48 -7.52 -4.10
C ALA A 469 -12.78 -6.53 -2.97
N THR A 470 -11.80 -6.28 -2.10
CA THR A 470 -11.91 -5.24 -1.07
C THR A 470 -11.68 -3.85 -1.69
N ASP A 471 -11.91 -2.81 -0.89
CA ASP A 471 -11.42 -1.45 -1.21
C ASP A 471 -9.92 -1.42 -1.49
N ARG A 472 -9.13 -2.24 -0.80
CA ARG A 472 -7.68 -2.36 -1.03
C ARG A 472 -7.37 -3.05 -2.36
N GLY A 473 -8.16 -4.05 -2.75
CA GLY A 473 -8.15 -4.60 -4.10
C GLY A 473 -8.35 -3.50 -5.15
N PHE A 474 -9.37 -2.65 -4.97
CA PHE A 474 -9.58 -1.49 -5.84
C PHE A 474 -8.39 -0.52 -5.82
N ARG A 475 -7.76 -0.26 -4.66
CA ARG A 475 -6.57 0.60 -4.57
C ARG A 475 -5.39 0.08 -5.39
N VAL A 476 -5.16 -1.23 -5.40
CA VAL A 476 -4.09 -1.88 -6.18
C VAL A 476 -4.45 -1.93 -7.68
N LEU A 477 -5.71 -2.18 -8.04
CA LEU A 477 -6.19 -2.12 -9.42
C LEU A 477 -6.08 -0.70 -10.01
N LEU A 478 -6.43 0.33 -9.23
CA LEU A 478 -6.35 1.75 -9.59
C LEU A 478 -4.95 2.36 -9.44
N MET A 479 -3.91 1.55 -9.18
CA MET A 479 -2.51 1.98 -9.04
C MET A 479 -2.24 3.03 -7.95
N SER A 480 -3.17 3.19 -7.01
CA SER A 480 -3.05 4.10 -5.85
C SER A 480 -2.27 3.51 -4.67
N GLU A 481 -2.09 2.19 -4.69
CA GLU A 481 -1.29 1.44 -3.75
C GLU A 481 -0.47 0.45 -4.57
N LYS A 482 0.84 0.37 -4.34
CA LYS A 482 1.77 -0.38 -5.20
C LYS A 482 1.61 -1.90 -5.07
N GLY A 483 1.07 -2.33 -3.92
CA GLY A 483 1.05 -3.71 -3.49
C GLY A 483 2.45 -4.20 -3.10
N PHE A 484 2.49 -5.25 -2.28
CA PHE A 484 3.71 -5.95 -1.90
C PHE A 484 3.62 -7.43 -2.32
N PHE A 485 4.76 -8.05 -2.63
CA PHE A 485 4.94 -9.50 -2.66
C PHE A 485 6.43 -9.82 -2.49
N PHE A 486 6.73 -11.00 -1.94
CA PHE A 486 8.09 -11.51 -1.79
C PHE A 486 8.72 -11.85 -3.15
N SER A 487 9.97 -11.45 -3.40
CA SER A 487 10.65 -11.70 -4.67
C SER A 487 10.78 -13.20 -4.99
N GLN A 488 10.88 -14.06 -3.97
CA GLN A 488 10.94 -15.51 -4.09
C GLN A 488 9.65 -16.14 -4.63
N LEU A 489 8.53 -15.40 -4.63
CA LEU A 489 7.22 -15.83 -5.12
C LEU A 489 6.87 -15.29 -6.51
N SER A 490 7.73 -14.49 -7.14
CA SER A 490 7.52 -13.85 -8.46
C SER A 490 7.24 -14.81 -9.64
N HIS A 491 7.41 -16.12 -9.44
CA HIS A 491 7.10 -17.18 -10.40
C HIS A 491 5.72 -17.83 -10.18
N LEU A 492 5.06 -17.53 -9.05
CA LEU A 492 3.69 -17.95 -8.70
C LEU A 492 2.72 -16.75 -8.69
N LEU A 493 3.23 -15.58 -8.31
CA LEU A 493 2.50 -14.32 -8.20
C LEU A 493 3.02 -13.32 -9.24
N ASP A 494 2.21 -13.03 -10.25
CA ASP A 494 2.48 -11.96 -11.21
C ASP A 494 1.45 -10.82 -11.11
N LYS A 495 1.87 -9.61 -11.49
CA LYS A 495 1.07 -8.39 -11.33
C LYS A 495 -0.15 -8.32 -12.25
N ASN A 496 -0.19 -9.08 -13.34
CA ASN A 496 -1.31 -9.06 -14.27
C ASN A 496 -2.40 -9.99 -13.76
N SER A 497 -2.08 -11.24 -13.43
CA SER A 497 -3.01 -12.19 -12.80
C SER A 497 -3.67 -11.61 -11.53
N ILE A 498 -2.90 -10.92 -10.68
CA ILE A 498 -3.46 -10.24 -9.49
C ILE A 498 -4.51 -9.20 -9.90
N ARG A 499 -4.21 -8.33 -10.88
CA ARG A 499 -5.18 -7.33 -11.36
C ARG A 499 -6.38 -7.96 -12.04
N ASP A 500 -6.19 -8.99 -12.86
CA ASP A 500 -7.26 -9.64 -13.62
C ASP A 500 -8.21 -10.43 -12.72
N VAL A 501 -7.69 -11.03 -11.64
CA VAL A 501 -8.50 -11.60 -10.56
C VAL A 501 -9.26 -10.50 -9.79
N ILE A 502 -8.63 -9.36 -9.46
CA ILE A 502 -9.35 -8.22 -8.82
C ILE A 502 -10.44 -7.66 -9.74
N ARG A 503 -10.16 -7.48 -11.04
CA ARG A 503 -11.13 -7.06 -12.07
C ARG A 503 -12.35 -7.96 -12.09
N LYS A 504 -12.12 -9.28 -12.17
CA LYS A 504 -13.20 -10.27 -12.17
C LYS A 504 -13.97 -10.27 -10.85
N LEU A 505 -13.30 -10.04 -9.72
CA LEU A 505 -13.88 -9.97 -8.38
C LEU A 505 -14.43 -8.59 -8.00
N VAL A 506 -14.57 -7.64 -8.94
CA VAL A 506 -15.27 -6.37 -8.64
C VAL A 506 -16.70 -6.64 -8.16
N THR A 507 -17.38 -7.60 -8.76
CA THR A 507 -18.61 -8.23 -8.23
C THR A 507 -18.29 -9.57 -7.55
N PRO A 508 -19.13 -10.06 -6.63
CA PRO A 508 -18.97 -11.41 -6.08
C PRO A 508 -18.98 -12.49 -7.17
N GLU A 509 -17.96 -13.34 -7.17
CA GLU A 509 -17.83 -14.50 -8.08
C GLU A 509 -17.52 -15.75 -7.25
N LYS A 510 -17.65 -16.94 -7.85
CA LYS A 510 -17.22 -18.20 -7.22
C LYS A 510 -15.82 -18.61 -7.66
N VAL A 511 -15.07 -19.25 -6.76
CA VAL A 511 -13.75 -19.84 -7.06
C VAL A 511 -13.82 -20.79 -8.27
N CYS A 512 -14.88 -21.60 -8.40
CA CYS A 512 -15.07 -22.51 -9.54
C CYS A 512 -15.21 -21.83 -10.91
N ASP A 513 -15.54 -20.54 -10.96
CA ASP A 513 -15.65 -19.77 -12.20
C ASP A 513 -14.33 -19.06 -12.54
N LEU A 514 -13.53 -18.69 -11.53
CA LEU A 514 -12.16 -18.19 -11.71
C LEU A 514 -11.21 -19.26 -12.28
N GLU A 515 -11.47 -20.55 -12.02
CA GLU A 515 -10.71 -21.68 -12.60
C GLU A 515 -10.65 -21.67 -14.13
N LYS A 516 -11.53 -20.93 -14.82
CA LYS A 516 -11.53 -20.79 -16.28
C LYS A 516 -10.43 -19.86 -16.80
N MET A 517 -9.86 -19.02 -15.93
CA MET A 517 -8.83 -18.04 -16.26
C MET A 517 -7.40 -18.60 -16.13
N PHE A 518 -7.21 -19.72 -15.40
CA PHE A 518 -5.89 -20.24 -15.04
C PHE A 518 -5.69 -21.69 -15.54
N PRO A 519 -4.55 -21.99 -16.23
CA PRO A 519 -4.27 -23.34 -16.70
C PRO A 519 -3.81 -24.28 -15.57
N ASP A 520 -3.21 -23.74 -14.51
CA ASP A 520 -2.88 -24.47 -13.27
C ASP A 520 -3.83 -24.02 -12.14
N LYS A 521 -4.48 -25.01 -11.52
CA LYS A 521 -5.44 -24.78 -10.43
C LYS A 521 -4.76 -24.64 -9.07
N GLU A 522 -3.64 -25.32 -8.85
CA GLU A 522 -2.88 -25.20 -7.60
C GLU A 522 -2.30 -23.79 -7.49
N GLN A 523 -1.81 -23.22 -8.60
CA GLN A 523 -1.38 -21.83 -8.67
C GLN A 523 -2.53 -20.85 -8.35
N LEU A 524 -3.75 -21.10 -8.85
CA LEU A 524 -4.92 -20.27 -8.53
C LEU A 524 -5.30 -20.34 -7.04
N PHE A 525 -5.31 -21.54 -6.43
CA PHE A 525 -5.63 -21.69 -5.00
C PHE A 525 -4.58 -21.03 -4.09
N PHE A 526 -3.29 -21.10 -4.47
CA PHE A 526 -2.23 -20.31 -3.83
C PHE A 526 -2.46 -18.80 -3.98
N LEU A 527 -2.68 -18.33 -5.22
CA LEU A 527 -2.91 -16.91 -5.53
C LEU A 527 -4.10 -16.33 -4.76
N LEU A 528 -5.25 -17.02 -4.72
CA LEU A 528 -6.43 -16.56 -4.00
C LEU A 528 -6.20 -16.52 -2.49
N SER A 529 -5.52 -17.51 -1.91
CA SER A 529 -5.19 -17.52 -0.48
C SER A 529 -4.19 -16.42 -0.13
N TRP A 530 -3.23 -16.15 -1.00
CA TRP A 530 -2.31 -15.03 -0.86
C TRP A 530 -3.06 -13.68 -0.95
N MET A 531 -3.97 -13.52 -1.93
CA MET A 531 -4.78 -12.30 -2.08
C MET A 531 -5.75 -12.08 -0.90
N LEU A 532 -6.27 -13.16 -0.29
CA LEU A 532 -7.02 -13.12 0.97
C LEU A 532 -6.13 -12.67 2.15
N LYS A 533 -4.94 -13.27 2.29
CA LYS A 533 -3.95 -12.92 3.34
C LYS A 533 -3.54 -11.44 3.27
N TYR A 534 -3.38 -10.92 2.06
CA TYR A 534 -3.04 -9.52 1.79
C TYR A 534 -4.28 -8.61 1.65
N GLN A 535 -5.47 -9.11 1.98
CA GLN A 535 -6.70 -8.33 2.08
C GLN A 535 -7.07 -7.61 0.76
N LEU A 536 -6.65 -8.13 -0.39
CA LEU A 536 -7.02 -7.63 -1.73
C LEU A 536 -8.42 -8.13 -2.13
N ILE A 537 -8.80 -9.28 -1.60
CA ILE A 537 -10.11 -9.92 -1.76
C ILE A 537 -10.58 -10.43 -0.39
N GLU A 538 -11.89 -10.63 -0.24
CA GLU A 538 -12.56 -11.12 0.96
C GLU A 538 -13.65 -12.13 0.59
N PHE A 539 -14.19 -12.86 1.59
CA PHE A 539 -15.35 -13.72 1.39
C PHE A 539 -16.63 -12.87 1.29
N ALA A 540 -17.44 -13.09 0.26
CA ALA A 540 -18.65 -12.33 0.02
C ALA A 540 -19.74 -12.68 1.06
N SER A 541 -20.06 -11.73 1.95
CA SER A 541 -21.29 -11.78 2.75
C SER A 541 -22.54 -11.67 1.87
N GLU A 542 -23.71 -12.10 2.38
CA GLU A 542 -24.94 -12.33 1.60
C GLU A 542 -25.17 -11.32 0.47
N ILE A 543 -25.36 -11.86 -0.75
CA ILE A 543 -25.64 -11.09 -1.96
C ILE A 543 -26.99 -10.39 -1.79
N LYS A 544 -26.96 -9.16 -1.25
CA LYS A 544 -27.96 -8.17 -1.58
C LYS A 544 -27.80 -7.90 -3.06
N ASP A 545 -28.78 -8.33 -3.85
CA ASP A 545 -28.91 -7.94 -5.25
C ASP A 545 -28.52 -6.47 -5.39
N VAL A 546 -27.56 -6.19 -6.27
CA VAL A 546 -27.33 -4.83 -6.73
C VAL A 546 -28.58 -4.46 -7.51
N VAL A 547 -29.57 -3.92 -6.80
CA VAL A 547 -30.92 -3.70 -7.31
C VAL A 547 -30.77 -2.99 -8.64
N ALA A 548 -31.13 -3.70 -9.71
CA ALA A 548 -31.24 -3.16 -11.04
C ALA A 548 -32.32 -2.08 -10.98
N CYS A 549 -31.89 -0.87 -10.61
CA CYS A 549 -32.71 0.31 -10.66
C CYS A 549 -33.21 0.37 -12.08
N LEU A 550 -34.52 0.18 -12.25
CA LEU A 550 -35.18 0.17 -13.55
C LEU A 550 -35.09 1.58 -14.13
N ASN A 551 -33.92 1.89 -14.68
CA ASN A 551 -33.53 3.09 -15.40
C ASN A 551 -34.25 3.08 -16.75
N ARG A 552 -35.59 3.08 -16.68
CA ARG A 552 -36.46 3.33 -17.81
C ARG A 552 -36.04 4.68 -18.37
N LEU A 553 -35.60 4.68 -19.62
CA LEU A 553 -35.48 5.90 -20.40
C LEU A 553 -36.78 6.72 -20.20
N PRO A 554 -36.69 8.02 -19.83
CA PRO A 554 -37.86 8.84 -19.57
C PRO A 554 -38.88 8.75 -20.71
N GLU A 555 -40.18 8.88 -20.42
CA GLU A 555 -41.22 8.58 -21.42
C GLU A 555 -41.08 9.37 -22.73
N TRP A 556 -40.55 10.59 -22.67
CA TRP A 556 -40.25 11.43 -23.84
C TRP A 556 -39.13 10.89 -24.74
N PHE A 557 -38.26 10.00 -24.26
CA PHE A 557 -37.24 9.33 -25.09
C PHE A 557 -37.88 8.36 -26.10
N ARG A 558 -39.14 7.96 -25.88
CA ARG A 558 -39.93 7.11 -26.79
C ARG A 558 -40.71 7.92 -27.84
N ALA A 559 -40.62 9.26 -27.81
CA ALA A 559 -41.36 10.15 -28.68
C ALA A 559 -40.52 10.53 -29.91
N GLU A 560 -40.52 9.67 -30.93
CA GLU A 560 -39.91 9.98 -32.23
C GLU A 560 -40.54 11.21 -32.88
N LYS A 561 -39.79 12.32 -32.95
CA LYS A 561 -39.99 13.35 -33.98
C LYS A 561 -38.67 13.78 -34.59
N GLN A 562 -38.64 13.77 -35.91
CA GLN A 562 -37.46 14.12 -36.68
C GLN A 562 -37.19 15.63 -36.64
N CYS A 563 -35.91 15.98 -36.63
CA CYS A 563 -35.39 17.32 -36.80
C CYS A 563 -34.05 17.16 -37.52
N LYS A 564 -33.84 17.91 -38.59
CA LYS A 564 -32.60 17.87 -39.39
C LYS A 564 -31.65 18.96 -38.93
N VAL A 565 -30.40 18.57 -38.73
CA VAL A 565 -29.21 19.41 -38.81
C VAL A 565 -28.30 18.68 -39.79
N GLU A 566 -27.66 19.39 -40.72
CA GLU A 566 -26.87 18.75 -41.78
C GLU A 566 -25.42 19.24 -41.70
N GLY A 567 -24.47 18.31 -41.48
CA GLY A 567 -23.06 18.53 -41.82
C GLY A 567 -22.05 18.28 -40.71
N LEU A 568 -21.67 17.01 -40.48
CA LEU A 568 -20.28 16.55 -40.65
C LEU A 568 -20.16 15.00 -40.67
N VAL A 569 -19.08 14.48 -41.28
CA VAL A 569 -19.00 13.06 -41.65
C VAL A 569 -18.74 12.14 -40.45
N PHE A 570 -19.83 11.60 -39.94
CA PHE A 570 -19.92 10.31 -39.25
C PHE A 570 -20.97 9.46 -40.01
N PRO A 571 -21.32 8.25 -39.54
CA PRO A 571 -22.65 7.66 -39.77
C PRO A 571 -23.75 8.49 -39.06
N GLU A 572 -23.85 9.77 -39.44
CA GLU A 572 -24.48 10.85 -38.67
C GLU A 572 -25.96 10.60 -38.39
N GLN A 573 -26.63 9.85 -39.26
CA GLN A 573 -28.05 9.51 -39.17
C GLN A 573 -28.42 8.68 -37.93
N LEU A 574 -27.53 7.81 -37.42
CA LEU A 574 -27.78 7.03 -36.20
C LEU A 574 -27.38 7.81 -34.94
N ARG A 575 -26.18 8.39 -34.92
CA ARG A 575 -25.66 9.22 -33.82
C ARG A 575 -26.59 10.40 -33.50
N SER A 576 -27.07 11.11 -34.52
CA SER A 576 -28.03 12.23 -34.40
C SER A 576 -29.48 11.80 -34.11
N VAL A 577 -29.77 10.50 -34.02
CA VAL A 577 -31.03 9.96 -33.49
C VAL A 577 -30.86 9.53 -32.03
N TRP A 578 -29.74 8.90 -31.66
CA TRP A 578 -29.51 8.40 -30.30
C TRP A 578 -29.29 9.51 -29.26
N ILE A 579 -28.52 10.56 -29.60
CA ILE A 579 -28.23 11.68 -28.67
C ILE A 579 -29.32 12.77 -28.75
N LYS A 580 -30.10 12.77 -29.84
CA LYS A 580 -31.16 13.75 -30.16
C LYS A 580 -32.06 14.13 -28.99
N PRO A 581 -32.61 13.18 -28.20
CA PRO A 581 -33.62 13.53 -27.20
C PRO A 581 -33.04 14.39 -26.07
N PHE A 582 -31.75 14.17 -25.72
CA PHE A 582 -31.03 14.98 -24.75
C PHE A 582 -30.75 16.39 -25.29
N ILE A 583 -30.18 16.48 -26.50
CA ILE A 583 -29.82 17.76 -27.13
C ILE A 583 -31.06 18.62 -27.39
N HIS A 584 -32.17 18.02 -27.83
CA HIS A 584 -33.39 18.76 -28.16
C HIS A 584 -33.99 19.46 -26.92
N GLN A 585 -34.08 18.77 -25.78
CA GLN A 585 -34.53 19.38 -24.52
C GLN A 585 -33.53 20.40 -23.98
N PHE A 586 -32.23 20.11 -24.09
CA PHE A 586 -31.14 21.01 -23.70
C PHE A 586 -31.21 22.35 -24.46
N VAL A 587 -31.34 22.29 -25.80
CA VAL A 587 -31.52 23.47 -26.65
C VAL A 587 -32.82 24.19 -26.33
N GLN A 588 -33.97 23.50 -26.20
CA GLN A 588 -35.25 24.15 -25.84
C GLN A 588 -35.19 24.88 -24.48
N LEU A 589 -34.53 24.29 -23.48
CA LEU A 589 -34.40 24.93 -22.17
C LEU A 589 -33.49 26.16 -22.23
N CYS A 590 -32.40 26.11 -23.02
CA CYS A 590 -31.54 27.28 -23.28
C CYS A 590 -32.28 28.37 -24.08
N GLN A 591 -33.03 28.01 -25.13
CA GLN A 591 -33.86 28.93 -25.93
C GLN A 591 -34.85 29.72 -25.07
N SER A 592 -35.50 29.06 -24.11
CA SER A 592 -36.43 29.76 -23.19
C SER A 592 -35.75 30.80 -22.28
N HIS A 593 -34.42 30.87 -22.25
CA HIS A 593 -33.63 31.82 -21.47
C HIS A 593 -32.76 32.76 -22.33
N SER A 594 -32.58 32.49 -23.63
CA SER A 594 -31.82 33.33 -24.57
C SER A 594 -32.65 34.47 -25.20
N VAL A 595 -33.93 34.60 -24.86
CA VAL A 595 -34.84 35.61 -25.43
C VAL A 595 -34.23 37.01 -25.33
N GLY A 596 -33.90 37.64 -26.46
CA GLY A 596 -33.21 38.93 -26.52
C GLY A 596 -31.67 38.85 -26.48
N VAL A 597 -31.09 37.71 -26.83
CA VAL A 597 -29.64 37.49 -27.01
C VAL A 597 -29.33 36.95 -28.43
N ASP A 598 -30.35 36.59 -29.22
CA ASP A 598 -30.18 36.10 -30.60
C ASP A 598 -29.67 37.19 -31.55
N GLY A 599 -28.52 36.94 -32.18
CA GLY A 599 -28.31 37.34 -33.57
C GLY A 599 -29.25 36.52 -34.49
N SER A 600 -29.66 37.10 -35.62
CA SER A 600 -30.81 36.63 -36.44
C SER A 600 -30.74 35.18 -36.97
N ASP A 601 -29.57 34.54 -36.89
CA ASP A 601 -29.22 33.39 -37.72
C ASP A 601 -29.17 32.07 -36.92
N GLY A 602 -29.49 32.09 -35.62
CA GLY A 602 -29.61 30.89 -34.77
C GLY A 602 -28.29 30.20 -34.38
N GLY A 603 -27.14 30.70 -34.85
CA GLY A 603 -25.80 30.13 -34.60
C GLY A 603 -25.46 29.91 -33.12
N LEU A 604 -26.02 30.72 -32.21
CA LEU A 604 -25.86 30.53 -30.77
C LEU A 604 -26.40 29.18 -30.33
N MET A 605 -27.59 28.80 -30.78
CA MET A 605 -28.20 27.51 -30.45
C MET A 605 -27.48 26.34 -31.10
N GLN A 606 -26.87 26.55 -32.26
CA GLN A 606 -25.97 25.56 -32.88
C GLN A 606 -24.70 25.37 -32.04
N SER A 607 -24.06 26.44 -31.55
CA SER A 607 -22.89 26.33 -30.67
C SER A 607 -23.20 25.68 -29.31
N ILE A 608 -24.36 25.98 -28.74
CA ILE A 608 -24.87 25.35 -27.51
C ILE A 608 -25.12 23.85 -27.76
N ALA A 609 -25.79 23.50 -28.85
CA ALA A 609 -26.01 22.09 -29.23
C ALA A 609 -24.69 21.34 -29.46
N GLN A 610 -23.72 21.98 -30.12
CA GLN A 610 -22.40 21.42 -30.40
C GLN A 610 -21.60 21.16 -29.11
N ALA A 611 -21.58 22.11 -28.17
CA ALA A 611 -20.92 21.92 -26.87
C ALA A 611 -21.57 20.80 -26.03
N GLY A 612 -22.89 20.61 -26.16
CA GLY A 612 -23.61 19.48 -25.56
C GLY A 612 -23.32 18.13 -26.25
N LEU A 613 -23.20 18.14 -27.59
CA LEU A 613 -22.82 16.98 -28.40
C LEU A 613 -21.43 16.47 -28.04
N GLU A 614 -20.39 17.31 -28.17
CA GLU A 614 -18.99 16.94 -27.94
C GLU A 614 -18.78 16.28 -26.57
N TRP A 615 -19.46 16.79 -25.54
CA TRP A 615 -19.40 16.24 -24.19
C TRP A 615 -20.12 14.88 -24.06
N MET A 616 -21.28 14.71 -24.72
CA MET A 616 -21.99 13.43 -24.73
C MET A 616 -21.32 12.37 -25.61
N ASP A 617 -20.64 12.77 -26.68
CA ASP A 617 -20.00 11.87 -27.64
C ASP A 617 -18.81 11.11 -27.03
N ASP A 618 -17.93 11.79 -26.28
CA ASP A 618 -16.85 11.14 -25.52
C ASP A 618 -17.40 10.04 -24.59
N ARG A 619 -18.52 10.33 -23.91
CA ARG A 619 -19.18 9.40 -22.96
C ARG A 619 -19.94 8.27 -23.67
N LEU A 620 -20.53 8.52 -24.83
CA LEU A 620 -21.21 7.49 -25.61
C LEU A 620 -20.21 6.55 -26.30
N LEU A 621 -19.10 7.07 -26.83
CA LEU A 621 -18.06 6.25 -27.46
C LEU A 621 -17.45 5.26 -26.47
N GLN A 622 -17.24 5.67 -25.21
CA GLN A 622 -16.83 4.80 -24.10
C GLN A 622 -17.78 3.59 -23.94
N ALA A 623 -19.10 3.83 -23.80
CA ALA A 623 -20.08 2.76 -23.63
C ALA A 623 -20.22 1.87 -24.89
N ILE A 624 -20.05 2.43 -26.08
CA ILE A 624 -20.02 1.65 -27.32
C ILE A 624 -18.75 0.77 -27.37
N GLY A 625 -17.60 1.27 -26.90
CA GLY A 625 -16.35 0.50 -26.79
C GLY A 625 -16.49 -0.70 -25.85
N TRP A 626 -17.09 -0.51 -24.67
CA TRP A 626 -17.39 -1.62 -23.75
C TRP A 626 -18.35 -2.66 -24.36
N PHE A 627 -19.35 -2.21 -25.11
CA PHE A 627 -20.32 -3.09 -25.77
C PHE A 627 -19.73 -3.84 -26.97
N ALA A 628 -18.77 -3.22 -27.66
CA ALA A 628 -17.97 -3.86 -28.70
C ALA A 628 -17.15 -5.02 -28.12
N GLU A 629 -16.45 -4.77 -27.01
CA GLU A 629 -15.70 -5.78 -26.25
C GLU A 629 -16.62 -6.90 -25.71
N ASP A 630 -17.80 -6.58 -25.15
CA ASP A 630 -18.79 -7.58 -24.70
C ASP A 630 -19.40 -8.42 -25.85
N CYS A 631 -19.21 -8.00 -27.10
CA CYS A 631 -19.68 -8.70 -28.29
C CYS A 631 -18.54 -9.31 -29.14
N ASP A 632 -17.27 -9.20 -28.71
CA ASP A 632 -16.07 -9.60 -29.47
C ASP A 632 -15.99 -8.94 -30.88
N LEU A 633 -16.23 -7.62 -30.94
CA LEU A 633 -16.24 -6.81 -32.16
C LEU A 633 -15.18 -5.70 -32.13
N THR A 634 -14.36 -5.60 -33.18
CA THR A 634 -13.45 -4.44 -33.38
C THR A 634 -14.07 -3.36 -34.27
N SER A 635 -14.92 -3.74 -35.23
CA SER A 635 -15.37 -2.80 -36.26
C SER A 635 -16.53 -1.93 -35.77
N TYR A 636 -16.30 -0.64 -35.62
CA TYR A 636 -17.29 0.32 -35.10
C TYR A 636 -18.60 0.29 -35.90
N GLY A 637 -18.50 0.11 -37.23
CA GLY A 637 -19.65 0.03 -38.12
C GLY A 637 -20.51 -1.24 -37.95
N GLU A 638 -20.00 -2.29 -37.30
CA GLU A 638 -20.76 -3.49 -36.97
C GLU A 638 -21.41 -3.39 -35.59
N VAL A 639 -20.66 -2.83 -34.62
CA VAL A 639 -21.18 -2.49 -33.28
C VAL A 639 -22.39 -1.56 -33.38
N LEU A 640 -22.32 -0.53 -34.25
CA LEU A 640 -23.46 0.37 -34.49
C LEU A 640 -24.70 -0.34 -35.05
N LYS A 641 -24.55 -1.28 -35.99
CA LYS A 641 -25.67 -2.08 -36.54
C LYS A 641 -26.28 -2.99 -35.48
N LEU A 642 -25.44 -3.59 -34.63
CA LEU A 642 -25.92 -4.43 -33.54
C LEU A 642 -26.72 -3.61 -32.51
N LEU A 643 -26.24 -2.42 -32.16
CA LEU A 643 -26.96 -1.47 -31.30
C LEU A 643 -28.23 -0.91 -31.94
N GLU A 644 -28.25 -0.68 -33.26
CA GLU A 644 -29.47 -0.34 -34.01
C GLU A 644 -30.52 -1.45 -33.90
N SER A 645 -30.11 -2.72 -34.01
CA SER A 645 -31.02 -3.87 -33.91
C SER A 645 -31.55 -4.17 -32.49
N ARG A 646 -30.78 -3.82 -31.44
CA ARG A 646 -31.13 -4.08 -30.02
C ARG A 646 -31.69 -2.85 -29.30
N GLY A 647 -31.43 -1.65 -29.81
CA GLY A 647 -31.84 -0.37 -29.22
C GLY A 647 -30.93 0.11 -28.09
N VAL A 648 -30.84 1.44 -27.93
CA VAL A 648 -29.94 2.14 -26.99
C VAL A 648 -30.20 1.77 -25.51
N GLN A 649 -31.41 1.31 -25.15
CA GLN A 649 -31.70 0.78 -23.82
C GLN A 649 -30.75 -0.36 -23.42
N THR A 650 -30.21 -1.13 -24.40
CA THR A 650 -29.17 -2.14 -24.16
C THR A 650 -27.95 -1.57 -23.43
N LEU A 651 -27.45 -0.38 -23.82
CA LEU A 651 -26.32 0.28 -23.15
C LEU A 651 -26.69 0.79 -21.75
N VAL A 652 -27.96 1.16 -21.53
CA VAL A 652 -28.47 1.63 -20.24
C VAL A 652 -28.64 0.48 -19.25
N ASP A 653 -29.07 -0.68 -19.74
CA ASP A 653 -29.29 -1.90 -18.96
C ASP A 653 -27.96 -2.60 -18.66
N SER A 654 -27.00 -2.59 -19.60
CA SER A 654 -25.63 -3.11 -19.39
C SER A 654 -24.78 -2.20 -18.51
N TYR A 655 -24.88 -0.86 -18.65
CA TYR A 655 -24.01 0.10 -17.96
C TYR A 655 -24.80 1.16 -17.18
N PRO A 656 -25.62 0.75 -16.18
CA PRO A 656 -26.55 1.65 -15.48
C PRO A 656 -25.86 2.73 -14.63
N HIS A 657 -24.61 2.50 -14.21
CA HIS A 657 -23.83 3.47 -13.45
C HIS A 657 -23.30 4.61 -14.34
N TRP A 658 -22.73 4.28 -15.50
CA TRP A 658 -22.35 5.22 -16.55
C TRP A 658 -23.54 6.07 -16.99
N TYR A 659 -24.72 5.45 -17.22
CA TYR A 659 -25.91 6.17 -17.66
C TYR A 659 -26.35 7.22 -16.62
N ARG A 660 -26.50 6.82 -15.36
CA ARG A 660 -26.89 7.72 -14.25
C ARG A 660 -25.89 8.86 -14.07
N ASN A 661 -24.59 8.56 -14.14
CA ASN A 661 -23.54 9.53 -13.93
C ASN A 661 -23.50 10.55 -15.08
N SER A 662 -23.51 10.07 -16.33
CA SER A 662 -23.58 10.92 -17.53
C SER A 662 -24.86 11.78 -17.55
N GLN A 663 -26.00 11.25 -17.09
CA GLN A 663 -27.22 12.04 -16.93
C GLN A 663 -27.04 13.17 -15.91
N LYS A 664 -26.35 12.93 -14.77
CA LYS A 664 -26.10 13.97 -13.76
C LYS A 664 -25.19 15.07 -14.29
N GLU A 665 -24.08 14.68 -14.91
CA GLU A 665 -23.09 15.60 -15.49
C GLU A 665 -23.71 16.46 -16.60
N PHE A 666 -24.54 15.88 -17.47
CA PHE A 666 -25.30 16.62 -18.49
C PHE A 666 -26.25 17.68 -17.87
N ILE A 667 -26.96 17.32 -16.79
CA ILE A 667 -27.86 18.23 -16.08
C ILE A 667 -27.09 19.36 -15.39
N GLN A 668 -25.88 19.12 -14.90
CA GLN A 668 -24.97 20.15 -14.38
C GLN A 668 -24.57 21.13 -15.50
N GLN A 669 -24.03 20.64 -16.63
CA GLN A 669 -23.62 21.50 -17.76
C GLN A 669 -24.77 22.37 -18.31
N LEU A 670 -25.98 21.81 -18.37
CA LEU A 670 -27.21 22.55 -18.74
C LEU A 670 -27.52 23.70 -17.77
N ARG A 671 -27.35 23.50 -16.45
CA ARG A 671 -27.57 24.56 -15.44
C ARG A 671 -26.51 25.65 -15.54
N LEU A 672 -25.27 25.28 -15.82
CA LEU A 672 -24.14 26.20 -16.02
C LEU A 672 -24.39 27.13 -17.21
N ILE A 673 -24.66 26.57 -18.40
CA ILE A 673 -24.91 27.35 -19.62
C ILE A 673 -26.15 28.25 -19.47
N ARG A 674 -27.25 27.74 -18.88
CA ARG A 674 -28.44 28.55 -18.56
C ARG A 674 -28.13 29.72 -17.62
N THR A 675 -27.21 29.53 -16.67
CA THR A 675 -26.78 30.58 -15.72
C THR A 675 -25.90 31.63 -16.41
N LEU A 676 -24.98 31.19 -17.27
CA LEU A 676 -24.12 32.04 -18.10
C LEU A 676 -24.95 32.93 -19.04
N LEU A 677 -25.90 32.36 -19.79
CA LEU A 677 -26.76 33.11 -20.72
C LEU A 677 -27.58 34.18 -19.98
N ARG A 678 -28.08 33.86 -18.77
CA ARG A 678 -28.78 34.82 -17.91
C ARG A 678 -27.87 35.97 -17.48
N ARG A 679 -26.64 35.68 -17.02
CA ARG A 679 -25.65 36.69 -16.59
C ARG A 679 -25.24 37.60 -17.75
N VAL A 680 -24.84 37.03 -18.89
CA VAL A 680 -24.50 37.80 -20.12
C VAL A 680 -25.63 38.75 -20.53
N LYS A 681 -26.90 38.32 -20.45
CA LYS A 681 -28.06 39.17 -20.72
C LYS A 681 -28.25 40.30 -19.70
N GLN A 682 -27.91 40.08 -18.43
CA GLN A 682 -28.01 41.09 -17.37
C GLN A 682 -26.89 42.13 -17.47
N ASP A 683 -25.67 41.72 -17.81
CA ASP A 683 -24.48 42.57 -17.81
C ASP A 683 -24.17 43.24 -19.16
N LEU A 684 -24.95 42.96 -20.22
CA LEU A 684 -24.67 43.39 -21.59
C LEU A 684 -24.42 44.90 -21.75
N SER A 685 -25.08 45.76 -20.97
CA SER A 685 -24.85 47.20 -20.98
C SER A 685 -23.48 47.61 -20.40
N GLU A 686 -23.03 46.92 -19.35
CA GLU A 686 -21.71 47.15 -18.74
C GLU A 686 -20.59 46.53 -19.58
N ILE A 687 -20.84 45.37 -20.19
CA ILE A 687 -19.96 44.75 -21.17
C ILE A 687 -19.67 45.71 -22.34
N ASN A 688 -20.74 46.30 -22.92
CA ASN A 688 -20.59 47.29 -23.98
C ASN A 688 -19.80 48.53 -23.54
N HIS A 689 -20.03 49.02 -22.32
CA HIS A 689 -19.34 50.19 -21.78
C HIS A 689 -17.85 49.93 -21.47
N GLN A 690 -17.52 48.75 -20.93
CA GLN A 690 -16.17 48.43 -20.45
C GLN A 690 -15.25 47.92 -21.57
N PHE A 691 -15.78 47.08 -22.48
CA PHE A 691 -14.97 46.41 -23.50
C PHE A 691 -15.18 46.99 -24.90
N PHE A 692 -16.44 47.22 -25.30
CA PHE A 692 -16.80 47.51 -26.71
C PHE A 692 -17.02 49.01 -26.98
N SER A 693 -16.50 49.89 -26.12
CA SER A 693 -16.65 51.35 -26.24
C SER A 693 -15.91 51.97 -27.44
N GLN A 694 -15.12 51.18 -28.16
CA GLN A 694 -14.43 51.56 -29.40
C GLN A 694 -14.94 50.80 -30.64
N SER A 695 -15.82 49.81 -30.46
CA SER A 695 -16.40 49.01 -31.55
C SER A 695 -17.42 49.85 -32.34
N THR A 696 -17.59 49.59 -33.64
CA THR A 696 -18.43 50.42 -34.51
C THR A 696 -19.92 50.35 -34.18
N GLU A 697 -20.37 49.21 -33.63
CA GLU A 697 -21.73 49.01 -33.13
C GLU A 697 -21.68 48.26 -31.79
N PRO A 698 -22.60 48.55 -30.85
CA PRO A 698 -22.67 47.84 -29.58
C PRO A 698 -23.18 46.41 -29.80
N ALA A 699 -22.63 45.46 -29.03
CA ALA A 699 -23.14 44.10 -28.98
C ALA A 699 -24.59 44.08 -28.45
N THR A 700 -25.51 43.55 -29.25
CA THR A 700 -26.92 43.35 -28.89
C THR A 700 -27.24 41.88 -28.55
N GLY A 701 -26.31 40.96 -28.82
CA GLY A 701 -26.50 39.54 -28.60
C GLY A 701 -25.20 38.73 -28.64
N LEU A 702 -25.33 37.43 -28.38
CA LEU A 702 -24.23 36.47 -28.34
C LEU A 702 -24.38 35.52 -29.54
N VAL A 703 -23.30 35.32 -30.30
CA VAL A 703 -23.27 34.49 -31.52
C VAL A 703 -22.83 33.07 -31.20
N SER A 704 -21.88 32.87 -30.28
CA SER A 704 -21.48 31.53 -29.85
C SER A 704 -20.87 31.49 -28.45
N ILE A 705 -20.89 30.29 -27.87
CA ILE A 705 -20.08 29.93 -26.69
C ILE A 705 -19.10 28.82 -27.05
N LYS A 706 -17.91 28.85 -26.46
CA LYS A 706 -16.95 27.74 -26.48
C LYS A 706 -16.42 27.51 -25.07
N ASN A 707 -16.65 26.31 -24.52
CA ASN A 707 -16.07 25.90 -23.24
C ASN A 707 -14.55 25.79 -23.40
N MET A 708 -13.80 26.57 -22.63
CA MET A 708 -12.34 26.52 -22.62
C MET A 708 -11.95 25.46 -21.59
N LYS A 709 -11.71 24.21 -22.06
CA LYS A 709 -11.42 23.03 -21.23
C LYS A 709 -10.23 23.27 -20.28
N MET A 710 -10.51 23.72 -19.07
CA MET A 710 -9.58 23.77 -17.93
C MET A 710 -9.54 22.39 -17.28
N ASP A 711 -8.35 21.88 -16.98
CA ASP A 711 -8.21 20.58 -16.29
C ASP A 711 -8.60 20.70 -14.81
N HIS A 712 -8.33 21.87 -14.21
CA HIS A 712 -8.49 22.17 -12.79
C HIS A 712 -8.95 23.64 -12.60
N GLY A 713 -10.19 23.87 -12.17
CA GLY A 713 -10.67 25.22 -11.85
C GLY A 713 -12.18 25.39 -12.03
N ALA A 714 -12.67 26.61 -11.78
CA ALA A 714 -14.05 26.98 -12.08
C ALA A 714 -14.28 27.09 -13.61
N PRO A 715 -15.47 26.80 -14.15
CA PRO A 715 -15.71 26.82 -15.59
C PRO A 715 -15.38 28.15 -16.30
N VAL A 716 -14.72 28.05 -17.46
CA VAL A 716 -14.27 29.16 -18.30
C VAL A 716 -14.87 29.03 -19.71
N PHE A 717 -15.33 30.13 -20.30
CA PHE A 717 -15.96 30.15 -21.62
C PHE A 717 -15.46 31.33 -22.47
N ARG A 718 -15.07 31.08 -23.74
CA ARG A 718 -15.00 32.13 -24.76
C ARG A 718 -16.42 32.45 -25.21
N LEU A 719 -16.74 33.73 -25.22
CA LEU A 719 -17.98 34.33 -25.67
C LEU A 719 -17.71 35.12 -26.95
N LEU A 720 -18.45 34.86 -28.03
CA LEU A 720 -18.38 35.65 -29.27
C LEU A 720 -19.67 36.46 -29.41
N PHE A 721 -19.56 37.78 -29.56
CA PHE A 721 -20.68 38.71 -29.67
C PHE A 721 -21.01 39.07 -31.13
N ASN A 722 -22.20 39.61 -31.37
CA ASN A 722 -22.69 39.88 -32.73
C ASN A 722 -22.04 41.09 -33.43
N ASN A 723 -21.25 41.88 -32.72
CA ASN A 723 -20.34 42.88 -33.29
C ASN A 723 -18.96 42.30 -33.66
N GLY A 724 -18.75 40.99 -33.50
CA GLY A 724 -17.50 40.28 -33.82
C GLY A 724 -16.52 40.15 -32.64
N GLU A 725 -16.75 40.86 -31.55
CA GLU A 725 -15.85 40.90 -30.39
C GLU A 725 -15.87 39.60 -29.58
N SER A 726 -14.75 39.27 -28.93
CA SER A 726 -14.62 38.10 -28.05
C SER A 726 -14.32 38.49 -26.59
N LEU A 727 -14.88 37.77 -25.62
CA LEU A 727 -14.54 37.87 -24.19
C LEU A 727 -14.34 36.48 -23.56
N VAL A 728 -13.64 36.44 -22.42
CA VAL A 728 -13.56 35.26 -21.55
C VAL A 728 -14.46 35.47 -20.32
N TYR A 729 -15.44 34.59 -20.12
CA TYR A 729 -16.21 34.50 -18.87
C TYR A 729 -15.56 33.47 -17.94
N LYS A 730 -15.41 33.82 -16.66
CA LYS A 730 -14.93 32.93 -15.58
C LYS A 730 -16.00 32.81 -14.48
N LEU A 731 -16.23 31.59 -13.95
CA LEU A 731 -17.19 31.32 -12.86
C LEU A 731 -16.57 31.49 -11.44
N ARG A 732 -15.89 32.61 -11.19
CA ARG A 732 -15.39 33.01 -9.86
C ARG A 732 -15.25 34.52 -9.76
N ASP A 733 -15.14 35.05 -8.54
CA ASP A 733 -14.74 36.45 -8.35
C ASP A 733 -13.39 36.73 -9.05
N LEU A 734 -13.28 37.92 -9.64
CA LEU A 734 -12.12 38.43 -10.38
C LEU A 734 -11.45 39.64 -9.71
N SER A 735 -11.82 39.97 -8.47
CA SER A 735 -11.23 41.08 -7.71
C SER A 735 -9.70 40.98 -7.65
N ILE A 736 -9.16 39.77 -7.45
CA ILE A 736 -7.73 39.50 -7.40
C ILE A 736 -7.03 39.73 -8.76
N ASP A 737 -7.62 39.28 -9.88
CA ASP A 737 -7.07 39.52 -11.22
C ASP A 737 -7.10 41.01 -11.59
N GLN A 738 -8.12 41.75 -11.16
CA GLN A 738 -8.21 43.20 -11.37
C GLN A 738 -7.12 43.97 -10.59
N LEU A 739 -6.78 43.53 -9.37
CA LEU A 739 -5.70 44.11 -8.57
C LEU A 739 -4.31 43.73 -9.08
N LEU A 740 -4.12 42.50 -9.57
CA LEU A 740 -2.82 42.02 -10.06
C LEU A 740 -2.53 42.45 -11.50
N VAL A 741 -3.45 42.20 -12.44
CA VAL A 741 -3.21 42.27 -13.90
C VAL A 741 -4.20 43.13 -14.67
N GLY A 742 -5.09 43.88 -14.00
CA GLY A 742 -6.03 44.79 -14.66
C GLY A 742 -5.35 45.97 -15.38
N GLU A 743 -5.96 46.53 -16.43
CA GLU A 743 -5.40 47.67 -17.19
C GLU A 743 -5.36 49.01 -16.44
N LYS A 744 -5.94 49.07 -15.23
CA LYS A 744 -6.13 50.29 -14.43
C LYS A 744 -5.91 49.99 -12.95
N GLY A 745 -4.94 50.67 -12.34
CA GLY A 745 -4.68 50.62 -10.89
C GLY A 745 -4.10 49.29 -10.38
N SER A 746 -3.57 48.45 -11.26
CA SER A 746 -3.04 47.13 -10.90
C SER A 746 -1.55 47.14 -10.57
N MET A 747 -1.10 46.10 -9.87
CA MET A 747 0.31 45.91 -9.52
C MET A 747 1.19 45.66 -10.76
N ALA A 748 0.67 44.99 -11.79
CA ALA A 748 1.37 44.84 -13.07
C ALA A 748 1.49 46.19 -13.80
N GLN A 749 0.47 47.06 -13.74
CA GLN A 749 0.57 48.43 -14.27
C GLN A 749 1.61 49.27 -13.50
N SER A 750 1.64 49.17 -12.17
CA SER A 750 2.65 49.86 -11.36
C SER A 750 4.07 49.39 -11.69
N LEU A 751 4.30 48.08 -11.73
CA LEU A 751 5.59 47.51 -12.14
C LEU A 751 6.00 47.92 -13.55
N ASN A 752 5.07 47.91 -14.50
CA ASN A 752 5.32 48.37 -15.88
C ASN A 752 5.74 49.84 -15.95
N GLY A 753 5.39 50.67 -14.96
CA GLY A 753 5.84 52.06 -14.84
C GLY A 753 7.19 52.24 -14.11
N TRP A 754 7.75 51.18 -13.50
CA TRP A 754 9.06 51.19 -12.84
C TRP A 754 10.16 50.50 -13.67
N LEU A 755 9.76 49.64 -14.61
CA LEU A 755 10.66 48.94 -15.53
C LEU A 755 11.16 49.85 -16.68
N LYS A 756 12.16 49.36 -17.41
CA LYS A 756 12.65 49.99 -18.64
C LYS A 756 11.63 49.86 -19.77
N ASP A 757 11.61 50.84 -20.67
CA ASP A 757 10.85 50.80 -21.92
C ASP A 757 11.13 49.49 -22.68
N GLY A 758 10.10 48.67 -22.83
CA GLY A 758 10.17 47.38 -23.51
C GLY A 758 10.13 46.13 -22.63
N ASP A 759 10.19 46.24 -21.29
CA ASP A 759 10.15 45.06 -20.39
C ASP A 759 8.77 44.78 -19.77
N ALA A 760 7.74 45.52 -20.20
CA ALA A 760 6.39 45.49 -19.63
C ALA A 760 5.62 44.16 -19.86
N LEU A 761 4.95 43.70 -18.80
CA LEU A 761 4.00 42.58 -18.78
C LEU A 761 2.68 42.93 -19.50
N GLY A 762 1.94 41.91 -19.91
CA GLY A 762 0.56 42.03 -20.34
C GLY A 762 -0.39 42.39 -19.19
N VAL A 763 -1.43 43.17 -19.51
CA VAL A 763 -2.54 43.55 -18.60
C VAL A 763 -3.86 43.42 -19.35
N PHE A 764 -4.97 43.26 -18.63
CA PHE A 764 -6.30 42.99 -19.18
C PHE A 764 -7.35 44.02 -18.78
N LYS A 765 -8.29 44.33 -19.67
CA LYS A 765 -9.64 44.76 -19.26
C LYS A 765 -10.35 43.64 -18.52
N ILE A 766 -10.91 43.98 -17.36
CA ILE A 766 -11.67 43.07 -16.51
C ILE A 766 -12.97 43.77 -16.07
N LEU A 767 -14.03 42.98 -15.88
CA LEU A 767 -15.30 43.39 -15.30
C LEU A 767 -15.65 42.37 -14.20
N CYS A 768 -15.41 42.74 -12.94
CA CYS A 768 -15.68 41.90 -11.77
C CYS A 768 -17.18 41.91 -11.43
N LYS A 769 -17.73 40.75 -11.04
CA LYS A 769 -19.08 40.58 -10.53
C LYS A 769 -19.05 39.64 -9.32
N PRO A 770 -20.06 39.65 -8.42
CA PRO A 770 -20.08 38.70 -7.31
C PRO A 770 -20.17 37.25 -7.83
N SER A 771 -19.17 36.41 -7.52
CA SER A 771 -19.00 35.00 -7.96
C SER A 771 -18.76 34.73 -9.47
N TYR A 772 -18.46 35.74 -10.29
CA TYR A 772 -18.08 35.57 -11.71
C TYR A 772 -17.43 36.84 -12.28
N GLY A 773 -16.98 36.79 -13.53
CA GLY A 773 -16.66 38.02 -14.25
C GLY A 773 -16.28 37.79 -15.70
N TYR A 774 -15.90 38.90 -16.34
CA TYR A 774 -15.48 38.96 -17.73
C TYR A 774 -14.06 39.51 -17.83
N VAL A 775 -13.25 38.93 -18.72
CA VAL A 775 -11.89 39.38 -19.09
C VAL A 775 -11.88 39.56 -20.61
N GLU A 776 -11.12 40.52 -21.12
CA GLU A 776 -10.96 40.64 -22.58
C GLU A 776 -10.26 39.41 -23.17
N PHE A 777 -10.72 38.98 -24.34
CA PHE A 777 -10.09 37.87 -25.04
C PHE A 777 -8.93 38.39 -25.89
N ILE A 778 -7.70 38.02 -25.52
CA ILE A 778 -6.51 38.21 -26.35
C ILE A 778 -6.34 36.95 -27.21
N GLU A 779 -6.25 37.08 -28.53
CA GLU A 779 -5.93 35.95 -29.41
C GLU A 779 -4.43 35.63 -29.30
N PRO A 780 -4.02 34.37 -29.03
CA PRO A 780 -2.61 34.03 -28.88
C PRO A 780 -1.81 34.22 -30.16
N GLU A 781 -0.58 34.73 -30.06
CA GLU A 781 0.35 34.89 -31.18
C GLU A 781 1.75 34.35 -30.86
N SER A 782 2.43 33.84 -31.88
CA SER A 782 3.77 33.26 -31.78
C SER A 782 4.88 34.32 -31.86
N VAL A 783 6.00 34.06 -31.18
CA VAL A 783 7.13 35.01 -31.05
C VAL A 783 7.95 35.06 -32.35
N ALA A 784 8.09 36.25 -32.93
CA ALA A 784 8.65 36.47 -34.27
C ALA A 784 10.20 36.46 -34.36
N GLY A 785 10.83 35.34 -33.96
CA GLY A 785 12.27 35.10 -34.20
C GLY A 785 13.21 35.53 -33.07
N VAL A 786 14.52 35.47 -33.34
CA VAL A 786 15.58 35.37 -32.31
C VAL A 786 15.61 36.57 -31.34
N SER A 787 15.53 37.81 -31.83
CA SER A 787 15.57 39.00 -30.96
C SER A 787 14.31 39.17 -30.10
N ASP A 788 13.18 38.65 -30.57
CA ASP A 788 11.93 38.64 -29.83
C ASP A 788 11.87 37.48 -28.83
N LEU A 789 12.54 36.36 -29.10
CA LEU A 789 12.73 35.28 -28.12
C LEU A 789 13.57 35.75 -26.93
N GLU A 790 14.68 36.47 -27.12
CA GLU A 790 15.47 37.02 -26.01
C GLU A 790 14.63 37.99 -25.16
N THR A 791 13.88 38.89 -25.83
CA THR A 791 12.96 39.84 -25.18
C THR A 791 11.83 39.13 -24.43
N TYR A 792 11.26 38.06 -24.99
CA TYR A 792 10.24 37.24 -24.36
C TYR A 792 10.76 36.57 -23.09
N HIS A 793 11.92 35.91 -23.12
CA HIS A 793 12.49 35.27 -21.93
C HIS A 793 12.89 36.29 -20.85
N ARG A 794 13.31 37.51 -21.23
CA ARG A 794 13.50 38.60 -20.25
C ARG A 794 12.19 39.01 -19.58
N ARG A 795 11.10 39.17 -20.34
CA ARG A 795 9.77 39.42 -19.76
C ARG A 795 9.21 38.25 -18.97
N LEU A 796 9.59 37.01 -19.30
CA LEU A 796 9.27 35.83 -18.50
C LEU A 796 10.01 35.85 -17.15
N GLY A 797 11.22 36.41 -17.11
CA GLY A 797 11.94 36.74 -15.87
C GLY A 797 11.20 37.78 -15.03
N VAL A 798 10.77 38.87 -15.68
CA VAL A 798 9.92 39.91 -15.05
C VAL A 798 8.63 39.29 -14.48
N ALA A 799 7.98 38.38 -15.23
CA ALA A 799 6.79 37.67 -14.77
C ALA A 799 7.08 36.76 -13.57
N GLY A 800 8.25 36.12 -13.53
CA GLY A 800 8.70 35.32 -12.38
C GLY A 800 8.92 36.13 -11.12
N GLY A 801 9.59 37.29 -11.22
CA GLY A 801 9.77 38.19 -10.08
C GLY A 801 8.45 38.82 -9.63
N PHE A 802 7.59 39.24 -10.56
CA PHE A 802 6.22 39.67 -10.26
C PHE A 802 5.44 38.60 -9.48
N CYS A 803 5.42 37.35 -9.98
CA CYS A 803 4.74 36.23 -9.33
C CYS A 803 5.30 35.95 -7.94
N LEU A 804 6.63 35.98 -7.77
CA LEU A 804 7.28 35.75 -6.47
C LEU A 804 6.89 36.81 -5.45
N MET A 805 6.97 38.08 -5.85
CA MET A 805 6.68 39.22 -4.98
C MET A 805 5.17 39.37 -4.69
N ALA A 806 4.29 38.73 -5.47
CA ALA A 806 2.85 38.58 -5.21
C ALA A 806 2.47 37.25 -4.50
N GLY A 807 3.43 36.35 -4.25
CA GLY A 807 3.19 35.03 -3.65
C GLY A 807 2.36 34.08 -4.54
N GLN A 808 2.39 34.26 -5.86
CA GLN A 808 1.58 33.51 -6.83
C GLN A 808 2.05 32.06 -6.98
N ALA A 809 1.13 31.09 -6.89
CA ALA A 809 1.40 29.66 -7.13
C ALA A 809 0.65 29.09 -8.35
N ASP A 810 0.87 27.80 -8.65
CA ASP A 810 0.22 27.02 -9.72
C ASP A 810 0.32 27.65 -11.12
N LEU A 811 1.45 28.29 -11.41
CA LEU A 811 1.74 28.84 -12.73
C LEU A 811 2.26 27.72 -13.65
N HIS A 812 1.40 27.30 -14.58
CA HIS A 812 1.67 26.31 -15.62
C HIS A 812 1.34 26.87 -17.02
N SER A 813 1.69 26.20 -18.12
CA SER A 813 1.60 26.80 -19.47
C SER A 813 0.19 27.28 -19.86
N LYS A 814 -0.88 26.65 -19.36
CA LYS A 814 -2.27 27.13 -19.54
C LYS A 814 -2.61 28.46 -18.83
N ASN A 815 -1.77 28.89 -17.88
CA ASN A 815 -1.92 30.13 -17.11
C ASN A 815 -1.05 31.29 -17.66
N LEU A 816 -0.34 31.05 -18.76
CA LEU A 816 0.49 32.05 -19.44
C LEU A 816 0.13 32.11 -20.93
N LEU A 817 -0.43 33.24 -21.38
CA LEU A 817 -0.70 33.52 -22.79
C LEU A 817 0.44 34.36 -23.39
N VAL A 818 0.78 34.09 -24.64
CA VAL A 818 1.76 34.88 -25.41
C VAL A 818 1.04 35.62 -26.53
N HIS A 819 1.32 36.91 -26.69
CA HIS A 819 0.81 37.75 -27.77
C HIS A 819 1.94 38.70 -28.21
N GLY A 820 2.27 38.72 -29.51
CA GLY A 820 3.55 39.19 -30.03
C GLY A 820 4.76 38.59 -29.28
N ASN A 821 5.35 39.40 -28.40
CA ASN A 821 6.48 39.04 -27.54
C ASN A 821 6.19 39.29 -26.04
N LYS A 822 4.93 39.50 -25.65
CA LYS A 822 4.51 39.76 -24.25
C LYS A 822 3.91 38.51 -23.58
N PRO A 823 4.35 38.16 -22.35
CA PRO A 823 3.61 37.24 -21.49
C PRO A 823 2.43 37.95 -20.81
N TYR A 824 1.29 37.25 -20.78
CA TYR A 824 0.07 37.63 -20.08
C TYR A 824 -0.28 36.52 -19.07
N LEU A 825 -0.40 36.85 -17.79
CA LEU A 825 -0.84 35.92 -16.74
C LEU A 825 -2.36 35.80 -16.80
N VAL A 826 -2.89 34.78 -17.48
CA VAL A 826 -4.35 34.63 -17.70
C VAL A 826 -5.09 34.13 -16.47
N ASP A 827 -4.40 33.61 -15.45
CA ASP A 827 -5.02 33.18 -14.21
C ASP A 827 -4.17 33.54 -12.99
N THR A 828 -4.78 34.22 -12.02
CA THR A 828 -4.13 34.72 -10.80
C THR A 828 -4.86 34.31 -9.52
N GLU A 829 -5.72 33.30 -9.60
CA GLU A 829 -6.55 32.83 -8.47
C GLU A 829 -5.75 32.27 -7.29
N THR A 830 -4.47 31.94 -7.48
CA THR A 830 -3.55 31.36 -6.51
C THR A 830 -2.51 32.34 -5.97
N ALA A 831 -2.86 33.63 -5.86
CA ALA A 831 -2.03 34.67 -5.24
C ALA A 831 -1.87 34.50 -3.71
N LEU A 832 -0.81 35.09 -3.14
CA LEU A 832 -0.48 35.04 -1.71
C LEU A 832 -0.52 33.63 -1.08
N HIS A 833 0.01 32.65 -1.82
CA HIS A 833 -0.03 31.24 -1.49
C HIS A 833 0.98 30.85 -0.39
N SER A 834 0.49 30.20 0.66
CA SER A 834 1.27 29.88 1.87
C SER A 834 2.57 29.12 1.60
N ALA A 835 2.63 28.26 0.58
CA ALA A 835 3.85 27.52 0.24
C ALA A 835 4.95 28.42 -0.36
N VAL A 836 4.58 29.43 -1.17
CA VAL A 836 5.53 30.38 -1.78
C VAL A 836 6.09 31.31 -0.70
N ILE A 837 5.21 31.87 0.14
CA ILE A 837 5.58 32.83 1.19
C ILE A 837 6.46 32.18 2.26
N MET A 838 6.08 30.99 2.75
CA MET A 838 6.86 30.22 3.73
C MET A 838 8.28 29.90 3.25
N GLN A 839 8.45 29.64 1.95
CA GLN A 839 9.74 29.30 1.37
C GLN A 839 10.56 30.56 1.05
N LEU A 840 9.92 31.64 0.58
CA LEU A 840 10.55 32.95 0.40
C LEU A 840 11.06 33.51 1.75
N GLU A 841 10.34 33.29 2.86
CA GLU A 841 10.82 33.61 4.21
C GLU A 841 12.15 32.91 4.52
N LYS A 842 12.25 31.61 4.22
CA LYS A 842 13.46 30.80 4.48
C LYS A 842 14.63 31.24 3.61
N GLU A 843 14.36 31.54 2.33
CA GLU A 843 15.34 32.03 1.37
C GLU A 843 15.83 33.45 1.67
N LEU A 844 15.00 34.32 2.27
CA LEU A 844 15.43 35.64 2.75
C LEU A 844 16.22 35.55 4.07
N GLN A 845 15.92 34.58 4.94
CA GLN A 845 16.66 34.37 6.18
C GLN A 845 18.05 33.75 5.96
N ASN A 846 18.17 32.77 5.07
CA ASN A 846 19.45 32.27 4.60
C ASN A 846 19.32 31.66 3.18
N PRO A 847 19.75 32.36 2.12
CA PRO A 847 19.60 31.87 0.75
C PRO A 847 20.30 30.54 0.52
N GLU A 848 21.52 30.36 1.03
CA GLU A 848 22.32 29.15 0.76
C GLU A 848 21.67 27.89 1.33
N LEU A 849 21.20 27.91 2.59
CA LEU A 849 20.43 26.81 3.19
C LEU A 849 19.06 26.63 2.52
N GLY A 850 18.41 27.72 2.10
CA GLY A 850 17.14 27.68 1.38
C GLY A 850 17.22 26.86 0.08
N PHE A 851 18.32 27.01 -0.67
CA PHE A 851 18.51 26.35 -1.96
C PHE A 851 19.20 24.97 -1.89
N LEU A 852 19.71 24.52 -0.74
CA LEU A 852 20.31 23.17 -0.59
C LEU A 852 19.36 22.02 -0.97
N ARG A 853 18.05 22.26 -0.97
CA ARG A 853 17.02 21.29 -1.37
C ARG A 853 16.77 21.21 -2.88
N GLY A 854 17.43 22.08 -3.66
CA GLY A 854 17.26 22.18 -5.10
C GLY A 854 16.07 23.03 -5.52
N MET A 855 16.11 23.46 -6.79
CA MET A 855 15.24 24.50 -7.32
C MET A 855 13.73 24.17 -7.30
N GLN A 856 13.35 22.89 -7.24
CA GLN A 856 11.93 22.48 -7.16
C GLN A 856 11.32 22.72 -5.77
N GLU A 857 12.12 22.68 -4.69
CA GLU A 857 11.66 23.07 -3.34
C GLU A 857 11.77 24.59 -3.10
N SER A 858 12.48 25.34 -3.97
CA SER A 858 12.58 26.81 -3.86
C SER A 858 11.24 27.52 -4.06
N SER A 859 11.13 28.79 -3.61
CA SER A 859 9.89 29.57 -3.75
C SER A 859 9.55 29.84 -5.23
N LEU A 860 10.57 30.04 -6.08
CA LEU A 860 10.43 30.07 -7.55
C LEU A 860 9.96 28.72 -8.14
N GLY A 861 10.33 27.60 -7.50
CA GLY A 861 9.78 26.28 -7.77
C GLY A 861 8.30 26.16 -7.38
N GLN A 862 7.91 26.70 -6.22
CA GLN A 862 6.52 26.73 -5.73
C GLN A 862 5.60 27.61 -6.59
N ILE A 863 6.13 28.64 -7.28
CA ILE A 863 5.38 29.38 -8.31
C ILE A 863 4.95 28.44 -9.43
N GLY A 864 5.77 27.45 -9.79
CA GLY A 864 5.53 26.52 -10.90
C GLY A 864 6.19 26.93 -12.23
N LEU A 865 6.75 28.15 -12.31
CA LEU A 865 7.32 28.74 -13.52
C LEU A 865 8.40 27.86 -14.19
N MET A 866 9.18 27.11 -13.42
CA MET A 866 10.16 26.17 -13.95
C MET A 866 9.52 25.10 -14.85
N LYS A 867 8.29 24.66 -14.56
CA LYS A 867 7.56 23.68 -15.40
C LYS A 867 7.18 24.27 -16.76
N ILE A 868 6.98 25.58 -16.87
CA ILE A 868 6.78 26.26 -18.16
C ILE A 868 8.08 26.26 -18.97
N TRP A 869 9.22 26.39 -18.28
CA TRP A 869 10.54 26.39 -18.90
C TRP A 869 11.01 24.98 -19.32
N GLU A 870 10.60 23.94 -18.59
CA GLU A 870 10.91 22.52 -18.88
C GLU A 870 10.07 21.92 -20.02
N ASN A 871 8.79 22.30 -20.19
CA ASN A 871 7.82 21.52 -20.98
C ASN A 871 7.45 22.17 -22.33
N PHE A 872 7.98 21.63 -23.43
CA PHE A 872 7.89 22.20 -24.79
C PHE A 872 7.21 21.25 -25.84
N GLN A 873 5.95 20.82 -25.59
CA GLN A 873 5.05 20.07 -26.51
C GLN A 873 3.61 20.64 -26.39
N VAL A 874 2.53 20.36 -27.16
CA VAL A 874 1.90 19.09 -27.66
C VAL A 874 0.40 18.95 -27.20
N PHE A 875 -0.02 17.72 -26.79
CA PHE A 875 -1.14 17.32 -25.88
C PHE A 875 -2.66 17.43 -26.23
N GLN A 876 -3.46 16.55 -25.58
CA GLN A 876 -4.86 16.76 -25.09
C GLN A 876 -5.33 15.58 -24.18
N THR A 877 -6.27 15.81 -23.24
CA THR A 877 -6.83 14.74 -22.37
C THR A 877 -8.10 14.11 -22.99
N ARG A 878 -8.21 12.76 -22.97
CA ARG A 878 -9.40 11.99 -23.42
C ARG A 878 -10.01 11.19 -22.28
N TYR A 879 -11.32 10.91 -22.37
CA TYR A 879 -12.11 10.20 -21.35
C TYR A 879 -12.51 8.75 -21.73
N SER A 880 -12.19 8.31 -22.95
CA SER A 880 -12.48 6.96 -23.45
C SER A 880 -11.25 6.06 -23.36
N SER A 881 -11.45 4.78 -23.02
CA SER A 881 -10.44 3.70 -23.11
C SER A 881 -10.36 3.06 -24.50
N VAL A 882 -11.05 3.64 -25.48
CA VAL A 882 -11.11 3.18 -26.87
C VAL A 882 -11.18 4.40 -27.79
N LYS A 883 -10.32 4.43 -28.81
CA LYS A 883 -10.36 5.44 -29.89
C LYS A 883 -10.90 4.83 -31.18
N LEU A 884 -11.46 5.67 -32.05
CA LEU A 884 -11.78 5.31 -33.41
C LEU A 884 -10.61 5.68 -34.32
N GLU A 885 -9.94 4.70 -34.92
CA GLU A 885 -8.80 4.92 -35.83
C GLU A 885 -9.09 4.23 -37.17
N ASN A 886 -9.19 5.02 -38.24
CA ASN A 886 -9.56 4.59 -39.60
C ASN A 886 -10.91 3.82 -39.72
N GLY A 887 -11.74 3.82 -38.68
CA GLY A 887 -13.05 3.15 -38.63
C GLY A 887 -13.11 1.92 -37.70
N GLU A 888 -11.95 1.43 -37.25
CA GLU A 888 -11.86 0.36 -36.24
C GLU A 888 -11.75 0.96 -34.83
N LEU A 889 -12.24 0.21 -33.84
CA LEU A 889 -12.07 0.52 -32.42
C LEU A 889 -10.72 -0.01 -31.94
N VAL A 890 -9.83 0.89 -31.54
CA VAL A 890 -8.52 0.56 -30.99
C VAL A 890 -8.53 0.82 -29.49
N VAL A 891 -8.27 -0.24 -28.71
CA VAL A 891 -8.10 -0.14 -27.25
C VAL A 891 -6.86 0.70 -26.94
N GLU A 892 -7.01 1.67 -26.05
CA GLU A 892 -5.96 2.61 -25.64
C GLU A 892 -6.11 2.81 -24.12
N GLU A 893 -5.04 2.67 -23.33
CA GLU A 893 -5.16 2.95 -21.90
C GLU A 893 -5.66 4.41 -21.70
N PRO A 894 -6.57 4.68 -20.74
CA PRO A 894 -7.13 6.02 -20.53
C PRO A 894 -6.06 6.98 -19.99
N GLN A 895 -5.26 7.51 -20.91
CA GLN A 895 -3.97 8.12 -20.62
C GLN A 895 -4.06 9.25 -19.59
N GLN A 896 -3.05 9.26 -18.72
CA GLN A 896 -2.71 10.41 -17.90
C GLN A 896 -1.39 10.95 -18.45
N VAL A 897 -1.39 12.23 -18.82
CA VAL A 897 -0.23 12.97 -19.37
C VAL A 897 0.35 12.44 -20.69
N SER A 898 -0.18 13.01 -21.78
CA SER A 898 0.66 13.62 -22.81
C SER A 898 0.26 15.10 -22.87
N ALA A 899 1.25 16.02 -22.59
CA ALA A 899 1.85 18.86 -22.52
C ALA A 899 1.29 20.05 -23.49
N PHE A 900 0.78 21.19 -23.00
CA PHE A 900 0.19 22.33 -23.78
C PHE A 900 1.09 23.24 -24.68
N LEU A 901 1.11 23.15 -26.03
CA LEU A 901 1.65 24.19 -26.97
C LEU A 901 1.09 24.16 -28.43
N ASP A 902 -0.04 24.83 -28.71
CA ASP A 902 -0.41 25.24 -30.09
C ASP A 902 0.07 26.67 -30.44
N HIS A 903 0.44 27.50 -29.45
CA HIS A 903 0.44 28.96 -29.61
C HIS A 903 1.80 29.62 -29.93
N MET A 904 2.91 28.89 -29.85
CA MET A 904 4.26 29.47 -29.98
C MET A 904 5.00 29.16 -31.29
N LEU A 905 4.49 28.26 -32.15
CA LEU A 905 5.14 27.88 -33.41
C LEU A 905 4.09 27.69 -34.53
N VAL A 906 4.38 28.22 -35.71
CA VAL A 906 3.45 28.21 -36.85
C VAL A 906 3.50 26.87 -37.60
N ASP A 907 2.33 26.41 -38.04
CA ASP A 907 2.11 25.10 -38.65
C ASP A 907 2.89 24.84 -39.97
N SER A 908 3.46 25.89 -40.58
CA SER A 908 4.24 25.84 -41.82
C SER A 908 5.68 25.37 -41.66
N ASP A 909 6.29 25.52 -40.47
CA ASP A 909 7.71 25.24 -40.24
C ASP A 909 7.93 24.00 -39.35
N ARG A 910 7.07 22.98 -39.51
CA ARG A 910 7.20 21.64 -38.88
C ARG A 910 8.38 20.81 -39.43
N HIS A 911 9.48 21.43 -39.86
CA HIS A 911 10.62 20.77 -40.50
C HIS A 911 11.96 21.14 -39.85
N SER A 912 12.66 20.11 -39.36
CA SER A 912 14.05 20.11 -38.86
C SER A 912 14.38 20.99 -37.64
N LEU A 913 13.91 20.57 -36.46
CA LEU A 913 14.68 20.66 -35.22
C LEU A 913 15.05 19.23 -34.77
N ASP A 914 16.11 18.66 -35.35
CA ASP A 914 16.40 17.21 -35.33
C ASP A 914 17.10 16.70 -34.05
N GLY A 915 16.61 17.15 -32.88
CA GLY A 915 17.04 16.64 -31.56
C GLY A 915 18.51 16.89 -31.21
N ARG A 916 19.11 17.95 -31.76
CA ARG A 916 20.57 18.15 -31.85
C ARG A 916 21.13 19.45 -31.26
N GLN A 917 20.34 20.18 -30.47
CA GLN A 917 20.82 21.37 -29.77
C GLN A 917 20.46 21.32 -28.28
N PRO A 918 21.24 21.97 -27.40
CA PRO A 918 20.79 22.23 -26.03
C PRO A 918 19.46 23.02 -26.08
N PRO A 919 18.54 22.81 -25.12
CA PRO A 919 17.31 23.58 -25.07
C PRO A 919 17.60 25.08 -25.07
N LEU A 920 16.83 25.84 -25.87
CA LEU A 920 17.00 27.30 -26.05
C LEU A 920 17.03 28.06 -24.72
N ALA A 921 16.39 27.50 -23.69
CA ALA A 921 16.65 27.69 -22.27
C ALA A 921 18.06 28.23 -21.92
N ALA A 922 19.12 27.49 -22.25
CA ALA A 922 20.49 27.86 -21.85
C ALA A 922 20.95 29.20 -22.45
N LEU A 923 20.52 29.50 -23.68
CA LEU A 923 20.90 30.70 -24.41
C LEU A 923 20.19 31.95 -23.87
N TYR A 924 18.98 31.79 -23.32
CA TYR A 924 18.18 32.89 -22.77
C TYR A 924 18.08 32.90 -21.23
N ALA A 925 18.74 31.98 -20.54
CA ALA A 925 18.86 31.93 -19.08
C ALA A 925 19.28 33.29 -18.49
N LYS A 926 20.32 33.90 -19.07
CA LYS A 926 20.81 35.22 -18.68
C LYS A 926 19.78 36.33 -18.88
N ALA A 927 19.02 36.29 -19.97
CA ALA A 927 17.95 37.26 -20.23
C ALA A 927 16.83 37.14 -19.17
N PHE A 928 16.46 35.91 -18.78
CA PHE A 928 15.51 35.66 -17.68
C PHE A 928 16.04 36.16 -16.34
N VAL A 929 17.30 35.88 -15.98
CA VAL A 929 17.93 36.40 -14.75
C VAL A 929 17.92 37.94 -14.73
N GLU A 930 18.27 38.58 -15.85
CA GLU A 930 18.21 40.05 -15.97
C GLU A 930 16.80 40.60 -15.76
N GLY A 931 15.77 39.94 -16.31
CA GLY A 931 14.37 40.34 -16.13
C GLY A 931 13.85 40.13 -14.71
N PHE A 932 14.18 38.97 -14.11
CA PHE A 932 13.85 38.64 -12.73
C PHE A 932 14.49 39.67 -11.77
N HIS A 933 15.79 39.88 -11.88
CA HIS A 933 16.53 40.88 -11.11
C HIS A 933 15.96 42.29 -11.31
N SER A 934 15.65 42.69 -12.55
CA SER A 934 15.04 43.99 -12.87
C SER A 934 13.71 44.19 -12.13
N SER A 935 12.81 43.20 -12.17
CA SER A 935 11.50 43.28 -11.52
C SER A 935 11.57 43.27 -9.98
N VAL A 936 12.36 42.39 -9.38
CA VAL A 936 12.53 42.34 -7.91
C VAL A 936 13.23 43.61 -7.40
N SER A 937 14.23 44.13 -8.12
CA SER A 937 14.83 45.43 -7.80
C SER A 937 13.80 46.57 -7.86
N ALA A 938 13.03 46.68 -8.95
CA ALA A 938 12.00 47.70 -9.11
C ALA A 938 10.93 47.65 -8.01
N ILE A 939 10.50 46.45 -7.62
CA ILE A 939 9.53 46.24 -6.53
C ILE A 939 10.13 46.62 -5.17
N SER A 940 11.36 46.19 -4.85
CA SER A 940 12.02 46.54 -3.59
C SER A 940 12.22 48.06 -3.40
N GLN A 941 12.51 48.77 -4.49
CA GLN A 941 12.69 50.23 -4.52
C GLN A 941 11.37 51.02 -4.39
N ASN A 942 10.23 50.37 -4.66
CA ASN A 942 8.88 50.93 -4.54
C ASN A 942 8.04 50.13 -3.53
N SER A 943 8.70 49.57 -2.51
CA SER A 943 8.15 48.59 -1.57
C SER A 943 6.92 49.10 -0.82
N ASP A 944 6.86 50.37 -0.43
CA ASP A 944 5.68 50.99 0.19
C ASP A 944 4.43 50.85 -0.70
N VAL A 945 4.55 51.21 -1.98
CA VAL A 945 3.44 51.17 -2.96
C VAL A 945 3.01 49.73 -3.24
N TRP A 946 3.98 48.80 -3.30
CA TRP A 946 3.69 47.37 -3.46
C TRP A 946 2.96 46.79 -2.23
N CYS A 947 3.42 47.12 -1.02
CA CYS A 947 2.84 46.62 0.23
C CYS A 947 1.43 47.17 0.47
N ASP A 948 1.17 48.45 0.17
CA ASP A 948 -0.19 48.98 0.20
C ASP A 948 -1.09 48.34 -0.85
N SER A 949 -0.57 48.00 -2.04
CA SER A 949 -1.32 47.25 -3.05
C SER A 949 -1.65 45.81 -2.61
N LEU A 950 -0.74 45.13 -1.89
CA LEU A 950 -1.03 43.83 -1.26
C LEU A 950 -2.15 43.94 -0.22
N ARG A 951 -2.16 45.02 0.59
CA ARG A 951 -3.23 45.26 1.59
C ARG A 951 -4.61 45.48 0.97
N LEU A 952 -4.69 46.03 -0.25
CA LEU A 952 -5.95 46.17 -0.99
C LEU A 952 -6.58 44.82 -1.39
N MET A 953 -5.83 43.71 -1.34
CA MET A 953 -6.37 42.37 -1.59
C MET A 953 -7.18 41.79 -0.42
N ARG A 954 -7.24 42.48 0.74
CA ARG A 954 -7.95 41.97 1.92
C ARG A 954 -9.46 41.81 1.63
N GLY A 955 -9.95 40.58 1.76
CA GLY A 955 -11.31 40.16 1.41
C GLY A 955 -11.47 39.55 0.01
N CYS A 956 -10.47 39.63 -0.87
CA CYS A 956 -10.50 38.97 -2.19
C CYS A 956 -10.53 37.44 -2.06
N GLU A 957 -11.31 36.78 -2.92
CA GLU A 957 -11.42 35.32 -2.99
C GLU A 957 -10.26 34.73 -3.81
N VAL A 958 -9.46 33.85 -3.20
CA VAL A 958 -8.36 33.10 -3.85
C VAL A 958 -8.54 31.60 -3.69
N ARG A 959 -8.17 30.83 -4.71
CA ARG A 959 -8.12 29.36 -4.68
C ARG A 959 -7.04 28.90 -3.71
N HIS A 960 -7.47 28.23 -2.64
CA HIS A 960 -6.57 27.51 -1.75
C HIS A 960 -6.26 26.13 -2.34
N GLN A 961 -4.99 25.73 -2.31
CA GLN A 961 -4.56 24.36 -2.59
C GLN A 961 -3.99 23.77 -1.29
N PRO A 962 -4.69 22.83 -0.64
CA PRO A 962 -4.21 22.25 0.61
C PRO A 962 -2.98 21.38 0.36
N ARG A 963 -2.11 21.26 1.36
CA ARG A 963 -0.82 20.53 1.29
C ARG A 963 -0.96 19.00 1.24
N TRP A 964 -1.59 18.48 0.18
CA TRP A 964 -1.74 17.06 -0.11
C TRP A 964 -1.86 16.78 -1.62
N ASN A 965 -1.63 15.54 -2.05
CA ASN A 965 -1.65 15.17 -3.46
C ASN A 965 -3.09 14.95 -3.98
N LEU A 966 -3.75 16.04 -4.37
CA LEU A 966 -5.06 16.02 -5.02
C LEU A 966 -5.05 15.42 -6.44
N SER A 967 -3.89 15.27 -7.09
CA SER A 967 -3.81 14.78 -8.47
C SER A 967 -4.16 13.30 -8.55
N ASP A 968 -3.48 12.46 -7.76
CA ASP A 968 -3.73 11.02 -7.74
C ASP A 968 -5.12 10.69 -7.16
N ALA A 969 -5.61 11.54 -6.24
CA ALA A 969 -6.96 11.45 -5.70
C ALA A 969 -8.04 11.70 -6.78
N ARG A 970 -7.88 12.76 -7.58
CA ARG A 970 -8.75 13.08 -8.73
C ARG A 970 -8.67 11.99 -9.81
N LYS A 971 -7.49 11.40 -10.03
CA LYS A 971 -7.30 10.25 -10.94
C LYS A 971 -8.12 9.04 -10.49
N GLN A 972 -7.98 8.60 -9.25
CA GLN A 972 -8.74 7.46 -8.69
C GLN A 972 -10.25 7.69 -8.79
N PHE A 973 -10.72 8.89 -8.44
CA PHE A 973 -12.12 9.30 -8.60
C PHE A 973 -12.61 9.19 -10.05
N ARG A 974 -11.83 9.69 -11.03
CA ARG A 974 -12.12 9.58 -12.46
C ARG A 974 -12.21 8.11 -12.87
N ASP A 975 -11.17 7.34 -12.57
CA ASP A 975 -10.99 5.97 -13.06
C ASP A 975 -12.07 5.02 -12.51
N LEU A 976 -12.50 5.20 -11.24
CA LEU A 976 -13.63 4.47 -10.64
C LEU A 976 -14.97 4.68 -11.40
N TYR A 977 -15.11 5.77 -12.17
CA TYR A 977 -16.28 6.09 -12.98
C TYR A 977 -16.06 5.96 -14.50
N VAL A 978 -14.87 5.52 -14.92
CA VAL A 978 -14.42 5.45 -16.33
C VAL A 978 -13.96 4.05 -16.74
N VAL A 979 -13.81 3.11 -15.79
CA VAL A 979 -13.50 1.69 -16.01
C VAL A 979 -14.78 0.84 -16.05
N LYS A 980 -14.80 -0.20 -16.91
CA LYS A 980 -15.98 -1.00 -17.26
C LYS A 980 -16.42 -1.92 -16.12
N GLU A 981 -15.45 -2.53 -15.46
CA GLU A 981 -15.62 -3.52 -14.41
C GLU A 981 -16.44 -2.94 -13.23
N PHE A 982 -16.32 -1.64 -12.97
CA PHE A 982 -17.02 -0.93 -11.90
C PHE A 982 -18.51 -0.63 -12.16
N GLN A 983 -19.05 -0.94 -13.34
CA GLN A 983 -20.47 -0.69 -13.65
C GLN A 983 -21.46 -1.44 -12.73
N GLY A 984 -21.01 -2.53 -12.08
CA GLY A 984 -21.79 -3.32 -11.13
C GLY A 984 -21.63 -2.97 -9.64
N ILE A 985 -20.77 -2.02 -9.24
CA ILE A 985 -20.56 -1.74 -7.79
C ILE A 985 -21.76 -0.99 -7.19
N SER A 986 -22.29 -1.44 -6.06
CA SER A 986 -23.34 -0.73 -5.33
C SER A 986 -22.91 0.67 -4.84
N ARG A 987 -23.85 1.63 -4.82
CA ARG A 987 -23.58 3.02 -4.37
C ARG A 987 -22.96 3.09 -2.97
N ALA A 988 -23.34 2.19 -2.06
CA ALA A 988 -22.82 2.15 -0.69
C ALA A 988 -21.32 1.78 -0.64
N ARG A 989 -20.86 0.86 -1.51
CA ARG A 989 -19.45 0.45 -1.57
C ARG A 989 -18.58 1.53 -2.22
N ILE A 990 -19.09 2.24 -3.23
CA ILE A 990 -18.44 3.45 -3.78
C ILE A 990 -18.31 4.55 -2.71
N GLN A 991 -19.36 4.76 -1.91
CA GLN A 991 -19.33 5.73 -0.79
C GLN A 991 -18.30 5.35 0.29
N GLY A 992 -18.23 4.07 0.68
CA GLY A 992 -17.22 3.58 1.63
C GLY A 992 -15.79 3.78 1.12
N TYR A 993 -15.54 3.48 -0.16
CA TYR A 993 -14.26 3.70 -0.82
C TYR A 993 -13.83 5.17 -0.78
N PHE A 994 -14.70 6.11 -1.14
CA PHE A 994 -14.36 7.54 -1.13
C PHE A 994 -14.10 8.10 0.27
N LEU A 995 -14.85 7.67 1.29
CA LEU A 995 -14.63 8.11 2.68
C LEU A 995 -13.27 7.63 3.20
N ARG A 996 -12.89 6.37 2.94
CA ARG A 996 -11.55 5.84 3.24
C ARG A 996 -10.46 6.56 2.45
N MET A 997 -10.66 6.76 1.15
CA MET A 997 -9.69 7.43 0.27
C MET A 997 -9.38 8.85 0.77
N ALA A 998 -10.40 9.65 1.11
CA ALA A 998 -10.22 11.00 1.62
C ALA A 998 -9.48 11.02 2.98
N ARG A 999 -9.76 10.06 3.87
CA ARG A 999 -9.04 9.90 5.14
C ARG A 999 -7.59 9.45 4.95
N ARG A 1000 -7.29 8.58 3.99
CA ARG A 1000 -5.89 8.22 3.67
C ARG A 1000 -5.10 9.42 3.13
N ILE A 1001 -5.73 10.24 2.30
CA ILE A 1001 -5.14 11.49 1.79
C ILE A 1001 -4.93 12.51 2.91
N THR A 1002 -5.83 12.54 3.90
CA THR A 1002 -5.64 13.29 5.16
C THR A 1002 -4.37 12.86 5.88
N LEU A 1003 -4.25 11.57 6.22
CA LEU A 1003 -3.13 11.06 7.02
C LEU A 1003 -1.78 11.31 6.34
N GLY A 1004 -1.69 11.11 5.01
CA GLY A 1004 -0.51 11.49 4.24
C GLY A 1004 -0.26 13.00 4.19
N GLY A 1005 -1.32 13.82 4.18
CA GLY A 1005 -1.24 15.27 4.29
C GLY A 1005 -0.71 15.74 5.66
N GLU A 1006 -1.17 15.13 6.76
CA GLU A 1006 -0.69 15.43 8.12
C GLU A 1006 0.79 15.03 8.27
N VAL A 1007 1.16 13.81 7.85
CA VAL A 1007 2.54 13.32 7.91
C VAL A 1007 3.50 14.10 7.00
N SER A 1008 3.06 14.58 5.82
CA SER A 1008 3.90 15.42 4.97
C SER A 1008 4.25 16.78 5.59
N GLN A 1009 3.42 17.28 6.52
CA GLN A 1009 3.56 18.59 7.14
C GLN A 1009 4.35 18.59 8.47
N ARG A 1010 4.76 17.43 9.02
CA ARG A 1010 5.47 17.36 10.32
C ARG A 1010 6.80 18.11 10.38
N TRP A 1011 7.38 18.45 9.24
CA TRP A 1011 8.62 19.23 9.10
C TRP A 1011 8.39 20.74 8.92
N LEU A 1012 7.13 21.19 8.96
CA LEU A 1012 6.76 22.61 8.89
C LEU A 1012 6.63 23.20 10.29
N ASP A 1013 7.01 24.45 10.43
CA ASP A 1013 6.80 25.24 11.63
C ASP A 1013 5.29 25.36 11.92
N ILE A 1014 4.88 25.29 13.19
CA ILE A 1014 3.45 25.18 13.60
C ILE A 1014 2.51 26.18 12.88
N PRO A 1015 2.84 27.47 12.69
CA PRO A 1015 1.96 28.42 11.98
C PRO A 1015 1.71 28.10 10.50
N TRP A 1016 2.54 27.26 9.88
CA TRP A 1016 2.46 26.86 8.48
C TRP A 1016 1.81 25.48 8.27
N GLN A 1017 1.38 24.80 9.34
CA GLN A 1017 0.66 23.54 9.28
C GLN A 1017 -0.85 23.77 9.05
N GLU A 1018 -1.45 22.95 8.19
CA GLU A 1018 -2.85 23.06 7.74
C GLU A 1018 -3.70 21.90 8.27
N SER A 1019 -4.91 22.20 8.77
CA SER A 1019 -5.86 21.24 9.38
C SER A 1019 -6.60 20.38 8.33
N VAL A 1020 -5.82 19.66 7.51
CA VAL A 1020 -6.26 18.93 6.31
C VAL A 1020 -7.42 17.94 6.57
N SER A 1021 -7.55 17.41 7.78
CA SER A 1021 -8.61 16.47 8.19
C SER A 1021 -10.03 17.01 7.97
N GLU A 1022 -10.23 18.31 8.12
CA GLU A 1022 -11.55 18.95 7.97
C GLU A 1022 -11.96 19.15 6.51
N LEU A 1023 -11.00 19.18 5.59
CA LEU A 1023 -11.28 19.33 4.15
C LEU A 1023 -11.73 17.99 3.51
N ALA A 1024 -11.36 16.86 4.12
CA ALA A 1024 -11.48 15.54 3.52
C ALA A 1024 -12.93 15.08 3.34
N GLU A 1025 -13.81 15.40 4.28
CA GLU A 1025 -15.25 15.10 4.14
C GLU A 1025 -15.85 15.87 2.95
N SER A 1026 -15.46 17.13 2.76
CA SER A 1026 -15.87 17.94 1.60
C SER A 1026 -15.38 17.36 0.26
N VAL A 1027 -14.16 16.80 0.23
CA VAL A 1027 -13.64 16.08 -0.95
C VAL A 1027 -14.48 14.83 -1.25
N ALA A 1028 -14.74 14.00 -0.22
CA ALA A 1028 -15.55 12.78 -0.38
C ALA A 1028 -17.00 13.09 -0.81
N GLU A 1029 -17.60 14.15 -0.26
CA GLU A 1029 -18.89 14.66 -0.72
C GLU A 1029 -18.86 15.10 -2.19
N GLY A 1030 -17.82 15.82 -2.61
CA GLY A 1030 -17.61 16.20 -4.01
C GLY A 1030 -17.57 14.97 -4.93
N TRP A 1031 -16.81 13.94 -4.56
CA TRP A 1031 -16.76 12.69 -5.33
C TRP A 1031 -18.09 11.96 -5.39
N MET A 1032 -18.80 11.85 -4.26
CA MET A 1032 -20.18 11.33 -4.23
C MET A 1032 -21.16 12.19 -5.05
N ALA A 1033 -20.84 13.46 -5.27
CA ALA A 1033 -21.59 14.38 -6.10
C ALA A 1033 -21.13 14.43 -7.58
N LEU A 1034 -20.07 13.73 -8.01
CA LEU A 1034 -19.45 13.95 -9.33
C LEU A 1034 -19.02 15.42 -9.56
N GLU A 1035 -18.64 16.10 -8.48
CA GLU A 1035 -18.29 17.53 -8.48
C GLU A 1035 -16.86 17.68 -7.92
N GLN A 1036 -15.93 18.18 -8.74
CA GLN A 1036 -14.61 18.56 -8.22
C GLN A 1036 -14.78 19.77 -7.29
N ARG A 1037 -14.44 19.61 -6.00
CA ARG A 1037 -14.39 20.74 -5.07
C ARG A 1037 -13.17 21.61 -5.36
N GLY A 1038 -13.41 22.92 -5.50
CA GLY A 1038 -12.40 23.95 -5.32
C GLY A 1038 -12.46 24.48 -3.89
N PHE A 1039 -11.31 24.58 -3.23
CA PHE A 1039 -11.19 25.28 -1.95
C PHE A 1039 -10.83 26.74 -2.18
N VAL A 1040 -11.40 27.63 -1.37
CA VAL A 1040 -11.25 29.08 -1.48
C VAL A 1040 -10.92 29.65 -0.12
N ARG A 1041 -9.97 30.59 -0.07
CA ARG A 1041 -9.67 31.44 1.09
C ARG A 1041 -10.08 32.87 0.72
N LYS A 1042 -10.53 33.65 1.72
CA LYS A 1042 -10.56 35.11 1.60
C LYS A 1042 -9.30 35.69 2.21
N LEU A 1043 -8.59 36.51 1.45
CA LEU A 1043 -7.28 37.02 1.87
C LEU A 1043 -7.41 37.92 3.10
N GLY A 1044 -6.55 37.69 4.10
CA GLY A 1044 -6.62 38.37 5.39
C GLY A 1044 -7.77 37.92 6.30
N GLU A 1045 -8.53 36.87 5.94
CA GLU A 1045 -9.39 36.12 6.84
C GLU A 1045 -8.71 34.78 7.24
N PRO A 1046 -9.03 34.21 8.42
CA PRO A 1046 -8.55 32.90 8.83
C PRO A 1046 -9.40 31.72 8.28
N GLY A 1047 -10.54 31.99 7.64
CA GLY A 1047 -11.49 30.97 7.18
C GLY A 1047 -11.12 30.28 5.87
N VAL A 1048 -11.59 29.04 5.71
CA VAL A 1048 -11.53 28.28 4.46
C VAL A 1048 -12.93 27.83 4.01
N TYR A 1049 -13.16 27.90 2.71
CA TYR A 1049 -14.46 27.74 2.05
C TYR A 1049 -14.39 26.67 0.95
N VAL A 1050 -15.52 26.04 0.64
CA VAL A 1050 -15.72 25.23 -0.57
C VAL A 1050 -16.60 25.97 -1.56
N GLN A 1051 -16.19 26.00 -2.84
CA GLN A 1051 -17.02 26.53 -3.91
C GLN A 1051 -18.05 25.48 -4.39
N GLN A 1052 -19.30 25.89 -4.50
CA GLN A 1052 -20.40 25.12 -5.08
C GLN A 1052 -20.50 25.35 -6.60
N TYR A 1053 -21.20 24.46 -7.30
CA TYR A 1053 -21.31 24.46 -8.77
C TYR A 1053 -21.96 25.72 -9.39
N ASP A 1054 -22.68 26.53 -8.61
CA ASP A 1054 -23.26 27.80 -9.04
C ASP A 1054 -22.38 29.03 -8.76
N GLY A 1055 -21.23 28.82 -8.10
CA GLY A 1055 -20.28 29.84 -7.68
C GLY A 1055 -20.42 30.27 -6.21
N ALA A 1056 -21.39 29.76 -5.45
CA ALA A 1056 -21.55 30.10 -4.03
C ALA A 1056 -20.45 29.50 -3.15
N LEU A 1057 -19.97 30.25 -2.16
CA LEU A 1057 -19.04 29.73 -1.13
C LEU A 1057 -19.81 29.23 0.10
N HIS A 1058 -19.40 28.07 0.62
CA HIS A 1058 -19.80 27.55 1.92
C HIS A 1058 -18.57 27.46 2.83
N GLU A 1059 -18.68 27.95 4.05
CA GLU A 1059 -17.61 27.86 5.05
C GLU A 1059 -17.43 26.41 5.50
N ILE A 1060 -16.18 25.96 5.59
CA ILE A 1060 -15.82 24.66 6.15
C ILE A 1060 -15.37 24.84 7.60
N ARG A 1061 -14.43 25.78 7.81
CA ARG A 1061 -13.86 26.11 9.13
C ARG A 1061 -13.41 27.57 9.16
N ALA A 1062 -13.75 28.28 10.23
CA ALA A 1062 -13.52 29.72 10.36
C ALA A 1062 -12.09 30.07 10.81
N ASP A 1063 -11.41 29.18 11.54
CA ASP A 1063 -10.10 29.38 12.18
C ASP A 1063 -9.00 28.48 11.57
N TYR A 1064 -9.04 28.26 10.25
CA TYR A 1064 -8.18 27.30 9.55
C TYR A 1064 -6.74 27.81 9.32
N PHE A 1065 -6.58 29.10 9.00
CA PHE A 1065 -5.28 29.72 8.77
C PHE A 1065 -4.83 30.54 9.97
N SER A 1066 -3.74 30.12 10.62
CA SER A 1066 -3.11 30.89 11.72
C SER A 1066 -2.21 32.04 11.24
N VAL A 1067 -1.86 32.09 9.95
CA VAL A 1067 -1.04 33.14 9.33
C VAL A 1067 -1.88 33.99 8.37
N ASP A 1068 -1.84 35.32 8.58
CA ASP A 1068 -2.27 36.29 7.59
C ASP A 1068 -1.17 36.44 6.52
N THR A 1069 -1.44 35.90 5.33
CA THR A 1069 -0.47 35.89 4.23
C THR A 1069 -0.26 37.27 3.61
N ILE A 1070 -1.18 38.23 3.78
CA ILE A 1070 -0.98 39.62 3.35
C ILE A 1070 0.15 40.24 4.19
N GLU A 1071 -0.04 40.32 5.51
CA GLU A 1071 0.92 41.00 6.39
C GLU A 1071 2.26 40.26 6.43
N LYS A 1072 2.26 38.93 6.25
CA LYS A 1072 3.50 38.16 6.15
C LYS A 1072 4.27 38.45 4.85
N GLN A 1073 3.59 38.51 3.69
CA GLN A 1073 4.25 38.90 2.45
C GLN A 1073 4.74 40.36 2.52
N VAL A 1074 3.96 41.26 3.12
CA VAL A 1074 4.37 42.66 3.37
C VAL A 1074 5.65 42.73 4.20
N GLU A 1075 5.78 41.95 5.29
CA GLU A 1075 7.03 41.85 6.08
C GLU A 1075 8.24 41.48 5.20
N LEU A 1076 8.09 40.44 4.37
CA LEU A 1076 9.15 39.96 3.47
C LEU A 1076 9.54 41.00 2.42
N ILE A 1077 8.56 41.65 1.76
CA ILE A 1077 8.82 42.71 0.77
C ILE A 1077 9.47 43.94 1.41
N SER A 1078 9.02 44.37 2.59
CA SER A 1078 9.65 45.48 3.33
C SER A 1078 11.08 45.16 3.79
N SER A 1079 11.44 43.88 3.99
CA SER A 1079 12.83 43.50 4.30
C SER A 1079 13.79 43.76 3.13
N LEU A 1080 13.31 43.61 1.89
CA LEU A 1080 14.10 43.82 0.66
C LEU A 1080 14.43 45.29 0.37
N SER A 1081 13.88 46.23 1.15
CA SER A 1081 14.35 47.62 1.17
C SER A 1081 15.79 47.76 1.73
N ASN A 1082 16.31 46.73 2.43
CA ASN A 1082 17.72 46.63 2.80
C ASN A 1082 18.56 46.14 1.62
N GLU A 1083 19.36 47.04 1.05
CA GLU A 1083 20.19 46.75 -0.14
C GLU A 1083 21.12 45.55 0.04
N GLY A 1084 21.75 45.41 1.21
CA GLY A 1084 22.66 44.29 1.48
C GLY A 1084 21.96 42.94 1.54
N LEU A 1085 20.69 42.90 1.98
CA LEU A 1085 19.87 41.70 1.99
C LEU A 1085 19.38 41.38 0.57
N ARG A 1086 18.86 42.40 -0.14
CA ARG A 1086 18.36 42.32 -1.51
C ARG A 1086 19.43 41.81 -2.48
N ASP A 1087 20.61 42.43 -2.45
CA ASP A 1087 21.68 42.12 -3.41
C ASP A 1087 22.29 40.74 -3.15
N HIS A 1088 22.34 40.30 -1.88
CA HIS A 1088 22.71 38.95 -1.49
C HIS A 1088 21.68 37.90 -1.94
N PHE A 1089 20.38 38.15 -1.69
CA PHE A 1089 19.28 37.30 -2.14
C PHE A 1089 19.25 37.16 -3.67
N LEU A 1090 19.41 38.26 -4.41
CA LEU A 1090 19.46 38.26 -5.86
C LEU A 1090 20.69 37.53 -6.42
N SER A 1091 21.86 37.71 -5.81
CA SER A 1091 23.09 36.98 -6.19
C SER A 1091 22.93 35.47 -5.97
N ALA A 1092 22.33 35.05 -4.86
CA ALA A 1092 22.07 33.63 -4.60
C ALA A 1092 21.00 33.04 -5.53
N TYR A 1093 19.95 33.81 -5.86
CA TYR A 1093 18.96 33.41 -6.88
C TYR A 1093 19.58 33.28 -8.27
N GLN A 1094 20.44 34.22 -8.67
CA GLN A 1094 21.20 34.14 -9.92
C GLN A 1094 22.07 32.87 -9.94
N GLN A 1095 22.86 32.62 -8.90
CA GLN A 1095 23.71 31.44 -8.80
C GLN A 1095 22.90 30.13 -8.88
N MET A 1096 21.75 30.03 -8.18
CA MET A 1096 20.87 28.86 -8.29
C MET A 1096 20.34 28.67 -9.71
N ILE A 1097 19.88 29.73 -10.38
CA ILE A 1097 19.35 29.66 -11.74
C ILE A 1097 20.46 29.21 -12.71
N GLU A 1098 21.65 29.82 -12.62
CA GLU A 1098 22.80 29.49 -13.47
C GLU A 1098 23.32 28.06 -13.22
N ASP A 1099 23.42 27.61 -11.97
CA ASP A 1099 23.81 26.25 -11.60
C ASP A 1099 22.76 25.22 -12.05
N TRP A 1100 21.46 25.51 -11.92
CA TRP A 1100 20.41 24.61 -12.39
C TRP A 1100 20.51 24.39 -13.90
N PHE A 1101 20.69 25.46 -14.67
CA PHE A 1101 20.93 25.38 -16.11
C PHE A 1101 22.24 24.64 -16.45
N GLY A 1102 23.32 24.87 -15.70
CA GLY A 1102 24.59 24.18 -15.88
C GLY A 1102 24.53 22.67 -15.60
N GLN A 1103 23.72 22.24 -14.62
CA GLN A 1103 23.62 20.84 -14.21
C GLN A 1103 22.63 20.04 -15.07
N HIS A 1104 21.46 20.62 -15.38
CA HIS A 1104 20.36 19.88 -16.02
C HIS A 1104 20.43 19.89 -17.56
N LEU A 1105 21.29 20.69 -18.18
CA LEU A 1105 21.41 20.81 -19.64
C LEU A 1105 22.71 20.19 -20.21
N ASN A 1106 23.23 19.15 -19.55
CA ASN A 1106 24.31 18.32 -20.11
C ASN A 1106 23.85 17.62 -21.40
N ALA A 1107 24.44 17.99 -22.54
CA ALA A 1107 24.03 17.51 -23.84
C ALA A 1107 24.59 16.10 -24.15
N GLY A 1108 23.78 15.04 -24.01
CA GLY A 1108 24.04 13.77 -24.71
C GLY A 1108 23.48 12.48 -24.12
N GLU A 1109 23.17 12.41 -22.82
CA GLU A 1109 22.95 11.11 -22.14
C GLU A 1109 21.56 10.46 -22.35
N GLY A 1110 20.74 11.00 -23.24
CA GLY A 1110 19.36 10.54 -23.49
C GLY A 1110 19.18 9.49 -24.59
N MET A 1111 20.22 9.06 -25.30
CA MET A 1111 20.11 8.16 -26.45
C MET A 1111 21.05 6.94 -26.35
N PRO A 1112 20.52 5.69 -26.33
CA PRO A 1112 21.35 4.49 -26.35
C PRO A 1112 22.29 4.41 -27.55
N GLU A 1113 23.48 3.86 -27.36
CA GLU A 1113 24.53 3.82 -28.39
C GLU A 1113 24.12 2.99 -29.61
N GLU A 1114 23.32 1.93 -29.42
CA GLU A 1114 22.78 1.10 -30.48
C GLU A 1114 21.84 1.90 -31.41
N LEU A 1115 21.02 2.79 -30.82
CA LEU A 1115 20.18 3.73 -31.57
C LEU A 1115 21.02 4.79 -32.28
N ARG A 1116 22.12 5.25 -31.65
CA ARG A 1116 23.05 6.19 -32.27
C ARG A 1116 23.76 5.58 -33.48
N GLN A 1117 24.18 4.32 -33.41
CA GLN A 1117 24.74 3.56 -34.54
C GLN A 1117 23.71 3.42 -35.67
N ALA A 1118 22.50 2.92 -35.38
CA ALA A 1118 21.45 2.72 -36.39
C ALA A 1118 21.07 4.02 -37.12
N VAL A 1119 20.97 5.14 -36.42
CA VAL A 1119 20.69 6.46 -37.01
C VAL A 1119 21.86 6.99 -37.85
N LEU A 1120 23.11 6.62 -37.54
CA LEU A 1120 24.27 6.96 -38.35
C LEU A 1120 24.34 6.11 -39.64
N GLU A 1121 24.05 4.81 -39.56
CA GLU A 1121 23.96 3.93 -40.74
C GLU A 1121 22.85 4.40 -41.70
N MET A 1122 21.67 4.74 -41.17
CA MET A 1122 20.55 5.26 -41.97
C MET A 1122 20.84 6.60 -42.66
N ARG A 1123 21.81 7.40 -42.19
CA ARG A 1123 22.18 8.70 -42.83
C ARG A 1123 23.07 8.57 -44.07
N VAL A 1124 23.52 7.36 -44.45
CA VAL A 1124 24.48 7.17 -45.55
C VAL A 1124 23.82 6.91 -46.92
N THR A 1125 22.65 6.29 -46.98
CA THR A 1125 21.94 5.99 -48.24
C THR A 1125 20.85 7.02 -48.55
N LYS A 1126 21.13 7.93 -49.49
CA LYS A 1126 20.17 8.92 -49.99
C LYS A 1126 19.05 8.29 -50.83
N GLY A 1127 17.85 8.86 -50.70
CA GLY A 1127 16.66 8.63 -51.53
C GLY A 1127 15.67 9.76 -51.29
#